data_AF-A0A926GVM3-F1
#
_entry.id   AF-A0A926GVM3-F1
#
_cell.length_a   1.000
_cell.length_b   1.000
_cell.length_c   1.000
_cell.angle_alpha   90.00
_cell.angle_beta   90.00
_cell.angle_gamma   90.00
#
_symmetry.space_group_name_H-M   'P 1'
#
loop_
_entity.id
_entity.type
_entity.pdbx_description
1 polymer ?
#
loop_
_entity_poly.entity_id
_entity_poly.type
_entity_poly.pdbx_seq_one_letter_code
_entity_poly.pdbx_strand_id
1 'polypeptide(L)'
;MNTDLRSHLAYEPKELRFGTSGRRGEVADLTQLEISITATAELRYLLSLAPANGGIKKGDPFYFAYDLRPSSSRFVSEQNNNGELAQAIGAAITNAGLMPVNMGQIPTPAVTSYAISKGHGSIMVTGSHIPFDRNGYKVNTSIGELRKTDEAPIQRLVETVRQEFYSQHFEVSPFDEHGRFKTGSKALSPESEEARYAYRNRYVNFFSGEALSGYRILVYQHSAVGRDMLVELLQALGAEVVAAGRSETFVPIDTENIGDTELETIQSLLSEATQAHGRFDAVVSTDGDSDRPLLLVVSEGTVRFFGGDLIGTVVAHYLEAGAVVVPISCNDAIDRGELRDKLEPKTKIGSPFVIAGMNAAAKQGKKNICGFEANGGFLTGSDIVKNGNRLSALPTRDAFLPILATLFAAQSQGLSLGELFDTLPNRFSKAALLRPFERETSDRMIAGLTPSAGRKADAIRADLEAVFSPAHGFGDVEKVDYTDGVRVYFDNNDVTHLRPSGNAPELRIYAVADTQERADAIAAYGVAEPDGALRQLAAEAQHKLPALIPVSGTVQHYDWGGYTFLPDLLHTPNKHQEPFAELWLGAHPNAPATATVDGESRKLDALFAAHGEELLGTAAGRFGNALPYLLKVLDARKMLSIQAHPTKAQAEAGYDREDAAKVDISAPNRNYRDRNHKPEVHVALTPFYLLHGFRPLEEIAEEMKRTPELSALMTGFVGRLETAGSDKAAREKLIRALYKRAMTMPQTAVDTILNALLERLQTRVEPPKSSPDYWARRAATEFPLPDNHRDRGIFSIYLLNLVSLSPGQGTYQPAGILHAYLEGANMELMAASDNVLRGGLTPKHVDVTELLSVVNFSDNQPEILAGEAVSSVETLYRTPATEFQISRIALPASETHSFHAANGADTLFVYEGAAKVTSVGETQTVRRGDAVLIRAGRDYAVSPIGGAATLFRAVIPA
;
A
#
# COMPACT_ATOMS: atom_id res chain seq x y z
N MET A 1 -34.38 7.76 -14.58
CA MET A 1 -33.77 6.42 -14.52
C MET A 1 -32.45 6.53 -15.24
N ASN A 2 -31.37 6.01 -14.67
CA ASN A 2 -30.08 6.05 -15.34
C ASN A 2 -30.15 5.15 -16.58
N THR A 3 -29.83 5.68 -17.77
CA THR A 3 -29.98 4.96 -19.06
C THR A 3 -28.65 4.50 -19.63
N ASP A 4 -27.56 4.67 -18.90
CA ASP A 4 -26.21 4.28 -19.31
C ASP A 4 -26.00 2.74 -19.22
N LEU A 5 -25.02 2.22 -19.96
CA LEU A 5 -24.68 0.79 -19.97
C LEU A 5 -24.30 0.31 -18.57
N ARG A 6 -23.56 1.13 -17.82
CA ARG A 6 -23.06 0.75 -16.48
C ARG A 6 -24.18 0.39 -15.52
N SER A 7 -25.28 1.15 -15.52
CA SER A 7 -26.42 0.91 -14.63
C SER A 7 -27.26 -0.31 -15.04
N HIS A 8 -27.05 -0.85 -16.24
CA HIS A 8 -27.77 -2.03 -16.75
C HIS A 8 -26.97 -3.32 -16.60
N LEU A 9 -25.70 -3.28 -16.21
CA LEU A 9 -24.92 -4.50 -16.03
C LEU A 9 -25.44 -5.31 -14.82
N ALA A 10 -25.76 -6.57 -15.07
CA ALA A 10 -26.26 -7.54 -14.08
C ALA A 10 -25.13 -8.20 -13.26
N TYR A 11 -23.91 -7.70 -13.38
CA TYR A 11 -22.71 -8.18 -12.68
C TYR A 11 -21.82 -7.00 -12.33
N GLU A 12 -20.90 -7.20 -11.39
CA GLU A 12 -19.86 -6.24 -11.07
C GLU A 12 -18.64 -6.48 -11.99
N PRO A 13 -18.30 -5.56 -12.91
CA PRO A 13 -17.16 -5.72 -13.79
C PRO A 13 -15.86 -5.73 -12.99
N LYS A 14 -15.02 -6.73 -13.23
CA LYS A 14 -13.65 -6.73 -12.74
C LYS A 14 -12.70 -6.27 -13.82
N GLU A 15 -11.87 -5.31 -13.47
CA GLU A 15 -10.87 -4.79 -14.38
C GLU A 15 -9.75 -5.81 -14.62
N LEU A 16 -9.47 -6.07 -15.89
CA LEU A 16 -8.42 -6.96 -16.33
C LEU A 16 -7.05 -6.26 -16.25
N ARG A 17 -6.13 -6.81 -15.45
CA ARG A 17 -4.81 -6.19 -15.18
C ARG A 17 -3.68 -6.79 -16.03
N PHE A 18 -2.60 -6.02 -16.19
CA PHE A 18 -1.33 -6.56 -16.68
C PHE A 18 -0.71 -7.52 -15.66
N GLY A 19 -0.23 -8.66 -16.14
CA GLY A 19 0.59 -9.58 -15.36
C GLY A 19 2.10 -9.38 -15.60
N THR A 20 2.87 -10.48 -15.51
CA THR A 20 4.28 -10.48 -15.96
C THR A 20 4.40 -10.10 -17.45
N SER A 21 3.49 -10.62 -18.27
CA SER A 21 3.33 -10.32 -19.70
C SER A 21 1.88 -10.57 -20.13
N GLY A 22 1.29 -9.62 -20.85
CA GLY A 22 -0.10 -9.65 -21.30
C GLY A 22 -1.11 -9.43 -20.17
N ARG A 23 -2.39 -9.54 -20.52
CA ARG A 23 -3.54 -9.39 -19.62
C ARG A 23 -4.17 -10.73 -19.31
N ARG A 24 -4.50 -10.99 -18.03
CA ARG A 24 -4.99 -12.30 -17.57
C ARG A 24 -6.05 -12.15 -16.47
N GLY A 25 -7.06 -13.02 -16.49
CA GLY A 25 -8.14 -13.02 -15.51
C GLY A 25 -8.92 -14.34 -15.51
N GLU A 26 -9.83 -14.50 -14.56
CA GLU A 26 -10.77 -15.62 -14.55
C GLU A 26 -11.75 -15.48 -15.71
N VAL A 27 -12.06 -16.58 -16.40
CA VAL A 27 -12.99 -16.58 -17.54
C VAL A 27 -14.36 -16.04 -17.10
N ALA A 28 -14.77 -16.33 -15.87
CA ALA A 28 -15.96 -15.78 -15.23
C ALA A 28 -16.02 -14.23 -15.19
N ASP A 29 -14.88 -13.54 -15.32
CA ASP A 29 -14.77 -12.08 -15.35
C ASP A 29 -14.40 -11.52 -16.75
N LEU A 30 -13.93 -12.37 -17.67
CA LEU A 30 -13.52 -11.99 -19.04
C LEU A 30 -14.73 -11.86 -19.98
N THR A 31 -15.59 -10.88 -19.74
CA THR A 31 -16.71 -10.58 -20.65
C THR A 31 -16.23 -9.98 -21.97
N GLN A 32 -17.03 -10.10 -23.03
CA GLN A 32 -16.73 -9.46 -24.32
C GLN A 32 -16.60 -7.93 -24.17
N LEU A 33 -17.35 -7.32 -23.24
CA LEU A 33 -17.23 -5.92 -22.85
C LEU A 33 -15.85 -5.60 -22.28
N GLU A 34 -15.37 -6.38 -21.29
CA GLU A 34 -14.06 -6.14 -20.67
C GLU A 34 -12.91 -6.30 -21.67
N ILE A 35 -12.96 -7.32 -22.52
CA ILE A 35 -11.99 -7.50 -23.61
C ILE A 35 -12.05 -6.33 -24.59
N SER A 36 -13.25 -5.88 -24.97
CA SER A 36 -13.41 -4.77 -25.92
C SER A 36 -12.87 -3.46 -25.37
N ILE A 37 -13.10 -3.16 -24.09
CA ILE A 37 -12.57 -1.96 -23.42
C ILE A 37 -11.04 -1.99 -23.45
N THR A 38 -10.44 -3.08 -22.98
CA THR A 38 -9.00 -3.17 -22.80
C THR A 38 -8.26 -3.23 -24.15
N ALA A 39 -8.74 -4.04 -25.10
CA ALA A 39 -8.13 -4.13 -26.42
C ALA A 39 -8.26 -2.81 -27.19
N THR A 40 -9.39 -2.10 -27.08
CA THR A 40 -9.56 -0.78 -27.71
C THR A 40 -8.55 0.22 -27.16
N ALA A 41 -8.30 0.25 -25.85
CA ALA A 41 -7.31 1.13 -25.24
C ALA A 41 -5.89 0.84 -25.74
N GLU A 42 -5.53 -0.44 -25.86
CA GLU A 42 -4.22 -0.87 -26.35
C GLU A 42 -4.02 -0.56 -27.84
N LEU A 43 -5.04 -0.79 -28.67
CA LEU A 43 -5.00 -0.40 -30.08
C LEU A 43 -4.90 1.12 -30.25
N ARG A 44 -5.63 1.91 -29.45
CA ARG A 44 -5.50 3.38 -29.43
C ARG A 44 -4.10 3.83 -29.02
N TYR A 45 -3.50 3.15 -28.04
CA TYR A 45 -2.12 3.40 -27.65
C TYR A 45 -1.16 3.13 -28.81
N LEU A 46 -1.24 1.97 -29.47
CA LEU A 46 -0.38 1.65 -30.62
C LEU A 46 -0.57 2.63 -31.79
N LEU A 47 -1.80 3.07 -32.06
CA LEU A 47 -2.10 4.11 -33.06
C LEU A 47 -1.51 5.48 -32.72
N SER A 48 -1.21 5.74 -31.44
CA SER A 48 -0.60 6.99 -30.99
C SER A 48 0.93 7.01 -31.10
N LEU A 49 1.56 5.84 -31.25
CA LEU A 49 3.00 5.71 -31.31
C LEU A 49 3.55 6.03 -32.71
N ALA A 50 4.78 6.54 -32.75
CA ALA A 50 5.54 6.62 -34.00
C ALA A 50 5.95 5.21 -34.47
N PRO A 51 6.07 4.95 -35.79
CA PRO A 51 6.47 3.64 -36.30
C PRO A 51 7.78 3.09 -35.72
N ALA A 52 8.78 3.96 -35.50
CA ALA A 52 10.06 3.58 -34.89
C ALA A 52 9.93 3.07 -33.43
N ASN A 53 8.81 3.37 -32.77
CA ASN A 53 8.49 2.94 -31.42
C ASN A 53 7.44 1.82 -31.39
N GLY A 54 7.15 1.18 -32.53
CA GLY A 54 6.16 0.11 -32.62
C GLY A 54 4.74 0.57 -32.95
N GLY A 55 4.58 1.80 -33.44
CA GLY A 55 3.27 2.33 -33.86
C GLY A 55 2.68 1.67 -35.10
N ILE A 56 1.35 1.78 -35.21
CA ILE A 56 0.52 1.29 -36.32
C ILE A 56 -0.34 2.42 -36.88
N LYS A 57 -0.96 2.22 -38.04
CA LYS A 57 -1.83 3.21 -38.71
C LYS A 57 -3.20 2.64 -39.02
N LYS A 58 -4.21 3.52 -39.09
CA LYS A 58 -5.54 3.13 -39.57
C LYS A 58 -5.46 2.56 -40.99
N GLY A 59 -6.20 1.49 -41.23
CA GLY A 59 -6.16 0.71 -42.47
C GLY A 59 -5.07 -0.36 -42.51
N ASP A 60 -4.14 -0.40 -41.55
CA ASP A 60 -3.15 -1.48 -41.48
C ASP A 60 -3.83 -2.84 -41.19
N PRO A 61 -3.35 -3.93 -41.79
CA PRO A 61 -3.57 -5.27 -41.28
C PRO A 61 -3.16 -5.37 -39.82
N PHE A 62 -4.01 -5.98 -39.00
CA PHE A 62 -3.69 -6.30 -37.62
C PHE A 62 -4.03 -7.76 -37.36
N TYR A 63 -2.99 -8.53 -37.03
CA TYR A 63 -3.06 -9.98 -36.99
C TYR A 63 -3.55 -10.48 -35.64
N PHE A 64 -4.38 -11.50 -35.61
CA PHE A 64 -4.75 -12.15 -34.36
C PHE A 64 -4.79 -13.67 -34.48
N ALA A 65 -4.41 -14.34 -33.40
CA ALA A 65 -4.44 -15.80 -33.26
C ALA A 65 -4.99 -16.17 -31.87
N TYR A 66 -5.29 -17.45 -31.65
CA TYR A 66 -5.81 -17.93 -30.39
C TYR A 66 -5.34 -19.34 -30.05
N ASP A 67 -5.25 -19.64 -28.76
CA ASP A 67 -4.96 -20.99 -28.27
C ASP A 67 -6.18 -21.92 -28.33
N LEU A 68 -6.02 -23.14 -27.82
CA LEU A 68 -7.05 -24.18 -27.81
C LEU A 68 -8.00 -24.11 -26.60
N ARG A 69 -7.98 -23.04 -25.80
CA ARG A 69 -8.95 -22.90 -24.71
C ARG A 69 -10.35 -22.69 -25.30
N PRO A 70 -11.39 -23.35 -24.75
CA PRO A 70 -12.75 -23.14 -25.20
C PRO A 70 -13.18 -21.67 -25.17
N SER A 71 -12.86 -20.93 -24.11
CA SER A 71 -13.23 -19.51 -24.00
C SER A 71 -12.60 -18.63 -25.08
N SER A 72 -11.51 -19.06 -25.73
CA SER A 72 -10.90 -18.30 -26.83
C SER A 72 -11.83 -18.21 -28.05
N SER A 73 -12.65 -19.24 -28.33
CA SER A 73 -13.47 -19.33 -29.54
C SER A 73 -14.97 -19.58 -29.32
N ARG A 74 -15.40 -20.00 -28.12
CA ARG A 74 -16.81 -20.25 -27.78
C ARG A 74 -17.13 -19.83 -26.33
N PHE A 75 -18.41 -19.75 -25.99
CA PHE A 75 -18.85 -19.56 -24.61
C PHE A 75 -18.62 -20.82 -23.75
N VAL A 76 -18.38 -20.63 -22.46
CA VAL A 76 -18.14 -21.69 -21.47
C VAL A 76 -19.20 -21.64 -20.39
N SER A 77 -20.12 -22.61 -20.38
CA SER A 77 -21.28 -22.66 -19.47
C SER A 77 -20.88 -22.60 -18.00
N GLU A 78 -19.79 -23.27 -17.64
CA GLU A 78 -19.29 -23.37 -16.27
C GLU A 78 -18.63 -22.08 -15.76
N GLN A 79 -18.43 -21.08 -16.64
CA GLN A 79 -17.71 -19.85 -16.37
C GLN A 79 -18.59 -18.63 -16.68
N ASN A 80 -19.78 -18.58 -16.06
CA ASN A 80 -20.80 -17.54 -16.26
C ASN A 80 -21.26 -17.38 -17.72
N ASN A 81 -21.06 -18.40 -18.56
CA ASN A 81 -21.31 -18.35 -19.99
C ASN A 81 -20.53 -17.22 -20.70
N ASN A 82 -19.30 -16.93 -20.22
CA ASN A 82 -18.34 -16.04 -20.87
C ASN A 82 -17.43 -16.81 -21.85
N GLY A 83 -16.84 -16.09 -22.81
CA GLY A 83 -15.97 -16.66 -23.84
C GLY A 83 -16.00 -15.86 -25.13
N GLU A 84 -15.70 -16.52 -26.26
CA GLU A 84 -15.57 -15.90 -27.59
C GLU A 84 -14.63 -14.69 -27.60
N LEU A 85 -13.50 -14.78 -26.88
CA LEU A 85 -12.57 -13.68 -26.73
C LEU A 85 -11.99 -13.24 -28.10
N ALA A 86 -11.73 -14.18 -29.02
CA ALA A 86 -11.27 -13.88 -30.37
C ALA A 86 -12.27 -13.04 -31.18
N GLN A 87 -13.59 -13.23 -30.97
CA GLN A 87 -14.61 -12.40 -31.61
C GLN A 87 -14.55 -10.96 -31.08
N ALA A 88 -14.38 -10.78 -29.76
CA ALA A 88 -14.23 -9.46 -29.16
C ALA A 88 -12.96 -8.75 -29.64
N ILE A 89 -11.84 -9.46 -29.78
CA ILE A 89 -10.59 -8.92 -30.35
C ILE A 89 -10.80 -8.50 -31.82
N GLY A 90 -11.39 -9.35 -32.66
CA GLY A 90 -11.67 -9.00 -34.05
C GLY A 90 -12.56 -7.75 -34.19
N ALA A 91 -13.57 -7.62 -33.33
CA ALA A 91 -14.43 -6.44 -33.26
C ALA A 91 -13.66 -5.19 -32.81
N ALA A 92 -12.81 -5.29 -31.78
CA ALA A 92 -11.99 -4.17 -31.30
C ALA A 92 -11.02 -3.66 -32.38
N ILE A 93 -10.37 -4.58 -33.12
CA ILE A 93 -9.50 -4.25 -34.25
C ILE A 93 -10.28 -3.46 -35.32
N THR A 94 -11.45 -3.97 -35.72
CA THR A 94 -12.32 -3.30 -36.70
C THR A 94 -12.72 -1.89 -36.22
N ASN A 95 -13.14 -1.77 -34.96
CA ASN A 95 -13.59 -0.51 -34.36
C ASN A 95 -12.46 0.51 -34.22
N ALA A 96 -11.20 0.07 -34.10
CA ALA A 96 -10.02 0.93 -34.13
C ALA A 96 -9.71 1.47 -35.54
N GLY A 97 -10.40 0.99 -36.58
CA GLY A 97 -10.16 1.33 -37.98
C GLY A 97 -9.00 0.56 -38.60
N LEU A 98 -8.73 -0.65 -38.10
CA LEU A 98 -7.71 -1.57 -38.61
C LEU A 98 -8.38 -2.75 -39.34
N MET A 99 -7.61 -3.51 -40.12
CA MET A 99 -8.10 -4.68 -40.85
C MET A 99 -7.78 -5.96 -40.06
N PRO A 100 -8.76 -6.61 -39.39
CA PRO A 100 -8.50 -7.84 -38.67
C PRO A 100 -8.14 -8.98 -39.63
N VAL A 101 -7.05 -9.67 -39.35
CA VAL A 101 -6.62 -10.86 -40.09
C VAL A 101 -6.48 -12.03 -39.12
N ASN A 102 -7.39 -13.00 -39.25
CA ASN A 102 -7.41 -14.20 -38.44
C ASN A 102 -6.31 -15.16 -38.89
N MET A 103 -5.37 -15.46 -38.00
CA MET A 103 -4.27 -16.41 -38.21
C MET A 103 -4.57 -17.79 -37.63
N GLY A 104 -5.77 -17.99 -37.09
CA GLY A 104 -6.24 -19.28 -36.58
C GLY A 104 -5.50 -19.73 -35.33
N GLN A 105 -5.39 -21.05 -35.21
CA GLN A 105 -4.77 -21.75 -34.09
C GLN A 105 -3.29 -22.00 -34.36
N ILE A 106 -2.46 -20.99 -34.10
CA ILE A 106 -1.00 -21.07 -34.27
C ILE A 106 -0.25 -20.58 -33.03
N PRO A 107 1.03 -20.96 -32.84
CA PRO A 107 1.87 -20.50 -31.74
C PRO A 107 1.94 -18.97 -31.61
N THR A 108 2.03 -18.49 -30.37
CA THR A 108 2.34 -17.08 -30.04
C THR A 108 3.55 -16.54 -30.82
N PRO A 109 4.71 -17.23 -30.86
CA PRO A 109 5.85 -16.76 -31.66
C PRO A 109 5.58 -16.76 -33.17
N ALA A 110 4.69 -17.61 -33.69
CA ALA A 110 4.37 -17.67 -35.11
C ALA A 110 3.61 -16.41 -35.57
N VAL A 111 2.53 -16.05 -34.87
CA VAL A 111 1.76 -14.83 -35.18
C VAL A 111 2.62 -13.57 -34.95
N THR A 112 3.46 -13.57 -33.92
CA THR A 112 4.32 -12.43 -33.58
C THR A 112 5.44 -12.25 -34.62
N SER A 113 6.14 -13.33 -34.98
CA SER A 113 7.19 -13.29 -36.00
C SER A 113 6.66 -12.83 -37.36
N TYR A 114 5.47 -13.31 -37.75
CA TYR A 114 4.87 -12.91 -39.00
C TYR A 114 4.50 -11.42 -38.99
N ALA A 115 3.82 -10.95 -37.93
CA ALA A 115 3.41 -9.55 -37.79
C ALA A 115 4.60 -8.59 -37.85
N ILE A 116 5.67 -8.86 -37.09
CA ILE A 116 6.90 -8.07 -37.10
C ILE A 116 7.54 -8.05 -38.50
N SER A 117 7.57 -9.18 -39.20
CA SER A 117 8.11 -9.25 -40.57
C SER A 117 7.36 -8.38 -41.58
N LYS A 118 6.12 -8.02 -41.28
CA LYS A 118 5.27 -7.13 -42.08
C LYS A 118 5.24 -5.69 -41.55
N GLY A 119 5.87 -5.41 -40.41
CA GLY A 119 5.82 -4.10 -39.74
C GLY A 119 4.44 -3.77 -39.16
N HIS A 120 3.69 -4.78 -38.71
CA HIS A 120 2.35 -4.63 -38.15
C HIS A 120 2.24 -5.26 -36.76
N GLY A 121 1.22 -4.86 -35.99
CA GLY A 121 0.95 -5.40 -34.66
C GLY A 121 0.19 -6.73 -34.69
N SER A 122 0.15 -7.41 -33.55
CA SER A 122 -0.65 -8.63 -33.37
C SER A 122 -1.23 -8.79 -31.97
N ILE A 123 -2.29 -9.61 -31.86
CA ILE A 123 -2.87 -10.05 -30.59
C ILE A 123 -2.97 -11.58 -30.57
N MET A 124 -2.47 -12.21 -29.49
CA MET A 124 -2.67 -13.63 -29.23
C MET A 124 -3.63 -13.80 -28.06
N VAL A 125 -4.77 -14.46 -28.28
CA VAL A 125 -5.72 -14.82 -27.20
C VAL A 125 -5.24 -16.10 -26.53
N THR A 126 -4.78 -15.98 -25.29
CA THR A 126 -4.30 -17.13 -24.52
C THR A 126 -4.08 -16.82 -23.03
N GLY A 127 -4.29 -17.83 -22.19
CA GLY A 127 -3.83 -17.85 -20.80
C GLY A 127 -2.37 -18.32 -20.63
N SER A 128 -1.75 -18.87 -21.68
CA SER A 128 -0.47 -19.60 -21.62
C SER A 128 -0.57 -20.74 -20.58
N HIS A 129 0.41 -20.87 -19.68
CA HIS A 129 0.50 -21.89 -18.63
C HIS A 129 -0.52 -21.83 -17.48
N ILE A 130 -1.39 -20.81 -17.39
CA ILE A 130 -2.29 -20.66 -16.21
C ILE A 130 -3.41 -21.72 -16.18
N PRO A 131 -4.10 -21.92 -15.04
CA PRO A 131 -5.22 -22.88 -14.95
C PRO A 131 -6.36 -22.65 -15.96
N PHE A 132 -7.19 -23.67 -16.16
CA PHE A 132 -8.24 -23.71 -17.19
C PHE A 132 -9.34 -22.64 -17.02
N ASP A 133 -9.69 -22.33 -15.77
CA ASP A 133 -10.68 -21.33 -15.39
C ASP A 133 -10.23 -19.89 -15.64
N ARG A 134 -9.02 -19.69 -16.19
CA ARG A 134 -8.46 -18.40 -16.55
C ARG A 134 -8.14 -18.33 -18.04
N ASN A 135 -8.12 -17.12 -18.60
CA ASN A 135 -7.64 -16.86 -19.95
C ASN A 135 -7.10 -15.43 -20.02
N GLY A 136 -6.85 -14.91 -21.23
CA GLY A 136 -6.28 -13.59 -21.42
C GLY A 136 -5.90 -13.34 -22.86
N TYR A 137 -5.08 -12.32 -23.06
CA TYR A 137 -4.45 -12.05 -24.35
C TYR A 137 -3.12 -11.30 -24.20
N LYS A 138 -2.27 -11.42 -25.22
CA LYS A 138 -0.97 -10.76 -25.35
C LYS A 138 -1.02 -9.84 -26.57
N VAL A 139 -0.59 -8.59 -26.42
CA VAL A 139 -0.53 -7.61 -27.52
C VAL A 139 0.92 -7.33 -27.88
N ASN A 140 1.19 -7.30 -29.18
CA ASN A 140 2.46 -6.93 -29.75
C ASN A 140 2.34 -5.67 -30.59
N THR A 141 3.35 -4.81 -30.46
CA THR A 141 3.61 -3.66 -31.32
C THR A 141 4.09 -4.12 -32.71
N SER A 142 4.30 -3.19 -33.64
CA SER A 142 4.89 -3.51 -34.94
C SER A 142 6.36 -3.95 -34.91
N ILE A 143 7.01 -3.92 -33.73
CA ILE A 143 8.42 -4.27 -33.55
C ILE A 143 8.67 -5.33 -32.46
N GLY A 144 7.63 -5.81 -31.76
CA GLY A 144 7.79 -6.77 -30.66
C GLY A 144 6.76 -6.63 -29.53
N GLU A 145 7.01 -7.32 -28.42
CA GLU A 145 6.17 -7.26 -27.21
C GLU A 145 6.05 -5.83 -26.65
N LEU A 146 4.94 -5.57 -25.95
CA LEU A 146 4.81 -4.37 -25.13
C LEU A 146 5.88 -4.33 -24.03
N ARG A 147 6.44 -3.14 -23.77
CA ARG A 147 7.43 -2.91 -22.72
C ARG A 147 6.75 -2.50 -21.43
N LYS A 148 7.43 -2.65 -20.29
CA LYS A 148 6.93 -2.16 -18.99
C LYS A 148 6.66 -0.65 -18.96
N THR A 149 7.37 0.13 -19.77
CA THR A 149 7.11 1.57 -19.93
C THR A 149 5.80 1.88 -20.63
N ASP A 150 5.22 0.91 -21.34
CA ASP A 150 4.00 1.08 -22.13
C ASP A 150 2.75 0.81 -21.28
N GLU A 151 2.86 0.02 -20.19
CA GLU A 151 1.73 -0.41 -19.35
C GLU A 151 0.99 0.75 -18.68
N ALA A 152 1.70 1.68 -18.04
CA ALA A 152 1.06 2.81 -17.34
C ALA A 152 0.34 3.80 -18.29
N PRO A 153 0.91 4.19 -19.45
CA PRO A 153 0.17 4.90 -20.49
C PRO A 153 -1.09 4.17 -20.96
N ILE A 154 -1.00 2.87 -21.21
CA ILE A 154 -2.16 2.06 -21.61
C ILE A 154 -3.22 2.06 -20.50
N GLN A 155 -2.83 1.92 -19.24
CA GLN A 155 -3.77 1.87 -18.12
C GLN A 155 -4.61 3.15 -18.00
N ARG A 156 -4.01 4.33 -18.21
CA ARG A 156 -4.76 5.60 -18.28
C ARG A 156 -5.76 5.63 -19.45
N LEU A 157 -5.40 5.03 -20.59
CA LEU A 157 -6.32 4.89 -21.71
C LEU A 157 -7.44 3.89 -21.41
N VAL A 158 -7.17 2.80 -20.67
CA VAL A 158 -8.21 1.85 -20.23
C VAL A 158 -9.24 2.57 -19.36
N GLU A 159 -8.81 3.39 -18.40
CA GLU A 159 -9.72 4.19 -17.57
C GLU A 159 -10.62 5.09 -18.43
N THR A 160 -10.03 5.76 -19.43
CA THR A 160 -10.76 6.65 -20.33
C THR A 160 -11.76 5.87 -21.20
N VAL A 161 -11.31 4.81 -21.87
CA VAL A 161 -12.15 3.96 -22.75
C VAL A 161 -13.25 3.27 -21.94
N ARG A 162 -12.97 2.86 -20.71
CA ARG A 162 -13.99 2.26 -19.82
C ARG A 162 -15.13 3.24 -19.57
N GLN A 163 -14.83 4.51 -19.25
CA GLN A 163 -15.86 5.52 -19.08
C GLN A 163 -16.63 5.79 -20.39
N GLU A 164 -15.95 5.78 -21.54
CA GLU A 164 -16.61 5.90 -22.84
C GLU A 164 -17.60 4.76 -23.09
N PHE A 165 -17.25 3.50 -22.80
CA PHE A 165 -18.16 2.37 -22.96
C PHE A 165 -19.31 2.42 -21.94
N TYR A 166 -19.01 2.70 -20.67
CA TYR A 166 -19.98 2.73 -19.59
C TYR A 166 -21.01 3.84 -19.72
N SER A 167 -20.62 4.99 -20.28
CA SER A 167 -21.51 6.14 -20.50
C SER A 167 -22.39 6.01 -21.75
N GLN A 168 -22.18 4.99 -22.60
CA GLN A 168 -23.07 4.75 -23.74
C GLN A 168 -24.49 4.45 -23.27
N HIS A 169 -25.47 4.99 -23.96
CA HIS A 169 -26.87 4.65 -23.72
C HIS A 169 -27.09 3.15 -23.94
N PHE A 170 -27.71 2.45 -22.99
CA PHE A 170 -27.85 0.99 -23.01
C PHE A 170 -28.44 0.47 -24.33
N GLU A 171 -29.50 1.09 -24.84
CA GLU A 171 -30.13 0.74 -26.12
C GLU A 171 -29.17 0.76 -27.32
N VAL A 172 -28.21 1.69 -27.34
CA VAL A 172 -27.27 1.90 -28.46
C VAL A 172 -25.98 1.09 -28.27
N SER A 173 -25.62 0.80 -27.02
CA SER A 173 -24.47 -0.05 -26.71
C SER A 173 -24.60 -1.41 -27.41
N PRO A 174 -23.50 -1.94 -27.99
CA PRO A 174 -23.51 -3.27 -28.59
C PRO A 174 -23.54 -4.39 -27.55
N PHE A 175 -23.47 -4.07 -26.25
CA PHE A 175 -23.43 -5.05 -25.15
C PHE A 175 -24.76 -5.17 -24.42
N ASP A 176 -25.13 -6.40 -24.07
CA ASP A 176 -26.26 -6.72 -23.21
C ASP A 176 -25.92 -6.50 -21.71
N GLU A 177 -26.89 -6.77 -20.82
CA GLU A 177 -26.74 -6.66 -19.37
C GLU A 177 -25.64 -7.56 -18.78
N HIS A 178 -25.19 -8.57 -19.52
CA HIS A 178 -24.12 -9.47 -19.13
C HIS A 178 -22.78 -9.15 -19.80
N GLY A 179 -22.69 -8.03 -20.52
CA GLY A 179 -21.45 -7.62 -21.21
C GLY A 179 -21.12 -8.48 -22.43
N ARG A 180 -22.09 -9.19 -23.00
CA ARG A 180 -21.96 -9.97 -24.25
C ARG A 180 -22.50 -9.15 -25.42
N PHE A 181 -22.04 -9.42 -26.64
CA PHE A 181 -22.56 -8.74 -27.82
C PHE A 181 -24.04 -9.09 -28.05
N LYS A 182 -24.90 -8.07 -28.15
CA LYS A 182 -26.34 -8.22 -28.48
C LYS A 182 -26.58 -8.91 -29.82
N THR A 183 -25.60 -8.85 -30.74
CA THR A 183 -25.67 -9.55 -32.02
C THR A 183 -25.46 -11.06 -31.90
N GLY A 184 -25.08 -11.55 -30.72
CA GLY A 184 -24.71 -12.94 -30.47
C GLY A 184 -23.38 -13.34 -31.13
N SER A 185 -23.14 -14.65 -31.11
CA SER A 185 -21.99 -15.31 -31.73
C SER A 185 -21.93 -15.05 -33.23
N LYS A 186 -20.73 -14.75 -33.74
CA LYS A 186 -20.43 -14.62 -35.16
C LYS A 186 -19.23 -15.49 -35.51
N ALA A 187 -19.27 -16.09 -36.70
CA ALA A 187 -18.09 -16.78 -37.22
C ALA A 187 -16.92 -15.79 -37.35
N LEU A 188 -15.72 -16.21 -36.94
CA LEU A 188 -14.50 -15.46 -37.18
C LEU A 188 -14.24 -15.36 -38.69
N SER A 189 -13.49 -14.35 -39.11
CA SER A 189 -13.02 -14.26 -40.50
C SER A 189 -12.21 -15.50 -40.88
N PRO A 190 -12.17 -15.89 -42.17
CA PRO A 190 -11.39 -17.04 -42.63
C PRO A 190 -9.95 -16.99 -42.14
N GLU A 191 -9.44 -18.15 -41.72
CA GLU A 191 -8.06 -18.30 -41.26
C GLU A 191 -7.08 -18.16 -42.43
N SER A 192 -5.97 -17.46 -42.19
CA SER A 192 -4.86 -17.30 -43.14
C SER A 192 -3.67 -18.15 -42.70
N GLU A 193 -3.18 -19.02 -43.59
CA GLU A 193 -2.08 -19.96 -43.32
C GLU A 193 -0.68 -19.32 -43.46
N GLU A 194 -0.60 -18.06 -43.88
CA GLU A 194 0.64 -17.37 -44.21
C GLU A 194 1.62 -17.33 -43.03
N ALA A 195 1.13 -17.08 -41.81
CA ALA A 195 1.97 -17.07 -40.62
C ALA A 195 2.48 -18.47 -40.26
N ARG A 196 1.64 -19.50 -40.40
CA ARG A 196 2.03 -20.91 -40.19
C ARG A 196 3.18 -21.29 -41.11
N TYR A 197 3.04 -21.02 -42.41
CA TYR A 197 4.06 -21.34 -43.41
C TYR A 197 5.34 -20.53 -43.22
N ALA A 198 5.22 -19.22 -42.95
CA ALA A 198 6.37 -18.36 -42.69
C ALA A 198 7.17 -18.85 -41.47
N TYR A 199 6.48 -19.25 -40.40
CA TYR A 199 7.10 -19.76 -39.19
C TYR A 199 7.78 -21.11 -39.38
N ARG A 200 7.16 -22.04 -40.12
CA ARG A 200 7.82 -23.31 -40.49
C ARG A 200 9.08 -23.05 -41.33
N ASN A 201 8.97 -22.20 -42.35
CA ASN A 201 10.08 -21.91 -43.26
C ASN A 201 11.23 -21.15 -42.59
N ARG A 202 10.95 -20.35 -41.55
CA ARG A 202 11.97 -19.72 -40.71
C ARG A 202 13.02 -20.74 -40.22
N TYR A 203 12.58 -21.90 -39.75
CA TYR A 203 13.48 -22.94 -39.24
C TYR A 203 14.03 -23.85 -40.34
N VAL A 204 13.20 -24.27 -41.30
CA VAL A 204 13.67 -25.09 -42.44
C VAL A 204 14.80 -24.38 -43.20
N ASN A 205 14.68 -23.07 -43.39
CA ASN A 205 15.71 -22.28 -44.06
C ASN A 205 16.95 -22.07 -43.18
N PHE A 206 16.78 -21.87 -41.87
CA PHE A 206 17.91 -21.65 -40.97
C PHE A 206 18.77 -22.90 -40.81
N PHE A 207 18.16 -24.06 -40.64
CA PHE A 207 18.84 -25.35 -40.52
C PHE A 207 19.13 -26.01 -41.89
N SER A 208 19.06 -25.25 -42.99
CA SER A 208 19.33 -25.80 -44.31
C SER A 208 20.77 -26.31 -44.40
N GLY A 209 20.94 -27.58 -44.80
CA GLY A 209 22.23 -28.27 -44.82
C GLY A 209 22.49 -29.14 -43.57
N GLU A 210 21.65 -29.03 -42.55
CA GLU A 210 21.60 -29.94 -41.41
C GLU A 210 20.33 -30.83 -41.54
N ALA A 211 20.36 -32.04 -40.99
CA ALA A 211 19.21 -32.95 -41.05
C ALA A 211 19.15 -33.84 -39.82
N LEU A 212 18.01 -33.92 -39.15
CA LEU A 212 17.76 -34.78 -37.99
C LEU A 212 17.58 -36.27 -38.37
N SER A 213 18.14 -36.69 -39.50
CA SER A 213 18.10 -38.10 -39.92
C SER A 213 18.75 -38.99 -38.87
N GLY A 214 18.04 -40.06 -38.51
CA GLY A 214 18.45 -40.98 -37.45
C GLY A 214 17.83 -40.68 -36.08
N TYR A 215 17.25 -39.50 -35.87
CA TYR A 215 16.46 -39.23 -34.67
C TYR A 215 15.05 -39.82 -34.80
N ARG A 216 14.62 -40.51 -33.75
CA ARG A 216 13.21 -40.83 -33.51
C ARG A 216 12.69 -40.08 -32.29
N ILE A 217 11.67 -39.25 -32.53
CA ILE A 217 11.17 -38.29 -31.56
C ILE A 217 9.70 -38.56 -31.28
N LEU A 218 9.34 -38.64 -29.99
CA LEU A 218 7.96 -38.65 -29.55
C LEU A 218 7.51 -37.20 -29.34
N VAL A 219 6.46 -36.77 -30.05
CA VAL A 219 5.84 -35.47 -29.81
C VAL A 219 4.64 -35.68 -28.89
N TYR A 220 4.77 -35.27 -27.64
CA TYR A 220 3.65 -35.24 -26.70
C TYR A 220 2.73 -34.07 -27.05
N GLN A 221 1.58 -34.35 -27.64
CA GLN A 221 0.74 -33.31 -28.25
C GLN A 221 -0.15 -32.55 -27.26
N HIS A 222 -0.68 -33.24 -26.23
CA HIS A 222 -1.73 -32.73 -25.33
C HIS A 222 -2.67 -31.75 -26.04
N SER A 223 -2.71 -30.49 -25.59
CA SER A 223 -3.50 -29.39 -26.13
C SER A 223 -2.67 -28.13 -26.38
N ALA A 224 -1.36 -28.29 -26.66
CA ALA A 224 -0.55 -27.20 -27.18
C ALA A 224 -1.05 -26.76 -28.56
N VAL A 225 -1.12 -25.46 -28.82
CA VAL A 225 -1.57 -24.94 -30.12
C VAL A 225 -0.62 -25.33 -31.26
N GLY A 226 0.69 -25.41 -31.00
CA GLY A 226 1.72 -25.80 -31.97
C GLY A 226 1.89 -27.31 -32.18
N ARG A 227 1.08 -28.16 -31.54
CA ARG A 227 1.28 -29.63 -31.48
C ARG A 227 1.39 -30.33 -32.84
N ASP A 228 0.67 -29.85 -33.84
CA ASP A 228 0.70 -30.42 -35.21
C ASP A 228 1.85 -29.80 -36.04
N MET A 229 2.08 -28.50 -35.87
CA MET A 229 3.18 -27.79 -36.55
C MET A 229 4.56 -28.32 -36.13
N LEU A 230 4.73 -28.73 -34.87
CA LEU A 230 5.98 -29.28 -34.38
C LEU A 230 6.30 -30.63 -35.05
N VAL A 231 5.29 -31.49 -35.23
CA VAL A 231 5.41 -32.77 -35.95
C VAL A 231 5.84 -32.52 -37.39
N GLU A 232 5.13 -31.64 -38.10
CA GLU A 232 5.42 -31.31 -39.49
C GLU A 232 6.83 -30.73 -39.69
N LEU A 233 7.28 -29.90 -38.73
CA LEU A 233 8.59 -29.27 -38.80
C LEU A 233 9.72 -30.27 -38.54
N LEU A 234 9.59 -31.13 -37.52
CA LEU A 234 10.58 -32.17 -37.22
C LEU A 234 10.70 -33.17 -38.38
N GLN A 235 9.58 -33.59 -38.97
CA GLN A 235 9.57 -34.44 -40.16
C GLN A 235 10.21 -33.75 -41.37
N ALA A 236 9.94 -32.45 -41.57
CA ALA A 236 10.56 -31.68 -42.65
C ALA A 236 12.08 -31.54 -42.52
N LEU A 237 12.59 -31.62 -41.29
CA LEU A 237 14.02 -31.60 -40.97
C LEU A 237 14.63 -33.02 -40.93
N GLY A 238 13.85 -34.06 -41.24
CA GLY A 238 14.34 -35.42 -41.45
C GLY A 238 14.25 -36.37 -40.26
N ALA A 239 13.59 -35.98 -39.16
CA ALA A 239 13.35 -36.86 -38.02
C ALA A 239 12.20 -37.84 -38.28
N GLU A 240 12.28 -39.04 -37.70
CA GLU A 240 11.11 -39.93 -37.55
C GLU A 240 10.29 -39.45 -36.35
N VAL A 241 9.01 -39.15 -36.56
CA VAL A 241 8.18 -38.55 -35.52
C VAL A 241 6.94 -39.39 -35.26
N VAL A 242 6.70 -39.69 -33.98
CA VAL A 242 5.46 -40.31 -33.49
C VAL A 242 4.73 -39.29 -32.62
N ALA A 243 3.48 -38.99 -32.96
CA ALA A 243 2.63 -38.12 -32.16
C ALA A 243 1.83 -38.95 -31.14
N ALA A 244 1.79 -38.51 -29.88
CA ALA A 244 1.06 -39.22 -28.82
C ALA A 244 0.42 -38.27 -27.80
N GLY A 245 -0.54 -38.79 -27.05
CA GLY A 245 -1.14 -38.06 -25.93
C GLY A 245 -1.94 -36.82 -26.30
N ARG A 246 -2.56 -36.79 -27.50
CA ARG A 246 -3.44 -35.68 -27.91
C ARG A 246 -4.64 -35.59 -26.99
N SER A 247 -4.98 -34.37 -26.56
CA SER A 247 -6.13 -34.08 -25.71
C SER A 247 -7.03 -33.03 -26.36
N GLU A 248 -8.34 -33.29 -26.31
CA GLU A 248 -9.38 -32.32 -26.70
C GLU A 248 -9.74 -31.36 -25.56
N THR A 249 -9.31 -31.68 -24.33
CA THR A 249 -9.41 -30.78 -23.17
C THR A 249 -8.07 -30.09 -22.95
N PHE A 250 -8.12 -28.82 -22.55
CA PHE A 250 -6.92 -28.05 -22.26
C PHE A 250 -6.14 -28.66 -21.08
N VAL A 251 -4.83 -28.77 -21.24
CA VAL A 251 -3.87 -29.33 -20.29
C VAL A 251 -2.89 -28.21 -19.94
N PRO A 252 -2.95 -27.64 -18.73
CA PRO A 252 -2.02 -26.61 -18.31
C PRO A 252 -0.64 -27.24 -18.08
N ILE A 253 0.34 -26.87 -18.90
CA ILE A 253 1.74 -27.26 -18.71
C ILE A 253 2.50 -26.03 -18.21
N ASP A 254 3.01 -26.10 -16.98
CA ASP A 254 3.97 -25.12 -16.43
C ASP A 254 5.38 -25.70 -16.48
N THR A 255 6.16 -25.28 -17.46
CA THR A 255 7.53 -25.79 -17.70
C THR A 255 8.52 -25.42 -16.60
N GLU A 256 8.18 -24.52 -15.67
CA GLU A 256 8.99 -24.23 -14.49
C GLU A 256 8.74 -25.21 -13.33
N ASN A 257 7.67 -26.00 -13.39
CA ASN A 257 7.23 -26.88 -12.32
C ASN A 257 6.50 -28.13 -12.85
N ILE A 258 7.19 -28.92 -13.67
CA ILE A 258 6.71 -30.22 -14.11
C ILE A 258 6.69 -31.18 -12.91
N GLY A 259 5.51 -31.73 -12.58
CA GLY A 259 5.30 -32.64 -11.47
C GLY A 259 5.48 -34.10 -11.85
N ASP A 260 5.47 -34.97 -10.84
CA ASP A 260 5.67 -36.41 -11.02
C ASP A 260 4.54 -37.03 -11.85
N THR A 261 3.30 -36.58 -11.67
CA THR A 261 2.14 -37.08 -12.44
C THR A 261 2.26 -36.79 -13.93
N GLU A 262 2.75 -35.60 -14.31
CA GLU A 262 3.02 -35.28 -15.71
C GLU A 262 4.16 -36.15 -16.27
N LEU A 263 5.24 -36.36 -15.52
CA LEU A 263 6.35 -37.21 -15.93
C LEU A 263 5.93 -38.68 -16.10
N GLU A 264 5.12 -39.21 -15.17
CA GLU A 264 4.56 -40.55 -15.27
C GLU A 264 3.67 -40.71 -16.51
N THR A 265 2.85 -39.71 -16.83
CA THR A 265 2.03 -39.70 -18.03
C THR A 265 2.89 -39.75 -19.29
N ILE A 266 3.93 -38.90 -19.36
CA ILE A 266 4.86 -38.88 -20.49
C ILE A 266 5.65 -40.20 -20.60
N GLN A 267 6.08 -40.76 -19.47
CA GLN A 267 6.76 -42.05 -19.40
C GLN A 267 5.87 -43.18 -19.91
N SER A 268 4.58 -43.18 -19.56
CA SER A 268 3.62 -44.16 -20.07
C SER A 268 3.46 -44.08 -21.59
N LEU A 269 3.31 -42.86 -22.12
CA LEU A 269 3.22 -42.63 -23.57
C LEU A 269 4.48 -43.09 -24.30
N LEU A 270 5.65 -42.80 -23.74
CA LEU A 270 6.92 -43.28 -24.28
C LEU A 270 7.00 -44.80 -24.28
N SER A 271 6.55 -45.44 -23.19
CA SER A 271 6.62 -46.89 -23.05
C SER A 271 5.73 -47.59 -24.07
N GLU A 272 4.50 -47.10 -24.29
CA GLU A 272 3.58 -47.58 -25.33
C GLU A 272 4.17 -47.36 -26.73
N ALA A 273 4.64 -46.14 -27.02
CA ALA A 273 5.24 -45.83 -28.33
C ALA A 273 6.49 -46.69 -28.59
N THR A 274 7.31 -46.95 -27.56
CA THR A 274 8.52 -47.77 -27.68
C THR A 274 8.19 -49.22 -28.02
N GLN A 275 7.09 -49.77 -27.50
CA GLN A 275 6.63 -51.11 -27.87
C GLN A 275 6.19 -51.20 -29.34
N ALA A 276 5.53 -50.15 -29.84
CA ALA A 276 5.00 -50.13 -31.21
C ALA A 276 6.05 -49.76 -32.27
N HIS A 277 6.99 -48.87 -31.94
CA HIS A 277 7.89 -48.25 -32.91
C HIS A 277 9.38 -48.52 -32.63
N GLY A 278 9.75 -49.01 -31.45
CA GLY A 278 11.14 -49.18 -31.01
C GLY A 278 11.68 -47.95 -30.26
N ARG A 279 13.00 -47.90 -30.03
CA ARG A 279 13.64 -46.87 -29.20
C ARG A 279 13.43 -45.45 -29.74
N PHE A 280 13.27 -44.49 -28.83
CA PHE A 280 13.22 -43.04 -29.06
C PHE A 280 14.46 -42.35 -28.47
N ASP A 281 14.83 -41.21 -29.04
CA ASP A 281 15.94 -40.38 -28.59
C ASP A 281 15.48 -39.25 -27.66
N ALA A 282 14.28 -38.74 -27.88
CA ALA A 282 13.71 -37.63 -27.13
C ALA A 282 12.18 -37.69 -27.08
N VAL A 283 11.62 -37.08 -26.03
CA VAL A 283 10.23 -36.61 -26.03
C VAL A 283 10.24 -35.09 -26.06
N VAL A 284 9.47 -34.50 -26.97
CA VAL A 284 9.38 -33.03 -27.12
C VAL A 284 7.93 -32.57 -27.11
N SER A 285 7.70 -31.35 -26.65
CA SER A 285 6.40 -30.72 -26.56
C SER A 285 6.54 -29.21 -26.31
N THR A 286 5.45 -28.51 -26.08
CA THR A 286 5.42 -27.09 -25.71
C THR A 286 4.36 -26.82 -24.65
N ASP A 287 4.30 -25.62 -24.09
CA ASP A 287 3.14 -25.19 -23.31
C ASP A 287 1.91 -24.87 -24.19
N GLY A 288 0.82 -24.40 -23.56
CA GLY A 288 -0.48 -24.22 -24.21
C GLY A 288 -0.46 -23.31 -25.44
N ASP A 289 0.27 -22.20 -25.39
CA ASP A 289 0.41 -21.24 -26.51
C ASP A 289 1.72 -21.39 -27.29
N SER A 290 2.48 -22.45 -26.99
CA SER A 290 3.72 -22.83 -27.65
C SER A 290 4.80 -21.73 -27.63
N ASP A 291 4.88 -20.96 -26.53
CA ASP A 291 5.98 -20.01 -26.30
C ASP A 291 7.10 -20.60 -25.44
N ARG A 292 6.85 -21.74 -24.78
CA ARG A 292 7.84 -22.49 -23.97
C ARG A 292 8.06 -23.91 -24.49
N PRO A 293 9.32 -24.37 -24.58
CA PRO A 293 9.63 -25.75 -24.92
C PRO A 293 9.45 -26.69 -23.72
N LEU A 294 9.15 -27.94 -24.01
CA LEU A 294 9.31 -29.07 -23.11
C LEU A 294 10.16 -30.12 -23.84
N LEU A 295 11.32 -30.47 -23.27
CA LEU A 295 12.22 -31.48 -23.82
C LEU A 295 12.61 -32.45 -22.71
N LEU A 296 12.40 -33.74 -22.96
CA LEU A 296 12.83 -34.83 -22.10
C LEU A 296 13.78 -35.74 -22.87
N VAL A 297 14.93 -36.03 -22.25
CA VAL A 297 15.91 -36.97 -22.80
C VAL A 297 15.47 -38.39 -22.47
N VAL A 298 15.61 -39.30 -23.43
CA VAL A 298 15.35 -40.73 -23.21
C VAL A 298 16.67 -41.45 -22.96
N SER A 299 16.86 -41.96 -21.74
CA SER A 299 18.02 -42.78 -21.38
C SER A 299 17.55 -44.11 -20.79
N GLU A 300 18.04 -45.22 -21.33
CA GLU A 300 17.66 -46.59 -20.89
C GLU A 300 16.13 -46.83 -20.83
N GLY A 301 15.37 -46.13 -21.68
CA GLY A 301 13.91 -46.24 -21.74
C GLY A 301 13.16 -45.36 -20.72
N THR A 302 13.87 -44.57 -19.92
CA THR A 302 13.27 -43.60 -18.99
C THR A 302 13.40 -42.18 -19.48
N VAL A 303 12.41 -41.33 -19.18
CA VAL A 303 12.45 -39.90 -19.46
C VAL A 303 13.16 -39.15 -18.34
N ARG A 304 14.06 -38.24 -18.71
CA ARG A 304 14.66 -37.27 -17.81
C ARG A 304 14.34 -35.86 -18.30
N PHE A 305 13.68 -35.08 -17.46
CA PHE A 305 13.35 -33.69 -17.74
C PHE A 305 14.55 -32.78 -17.51
N PHE A 306 14.73 -31.80 -18.39
CA PHE A 306 15.71 -30.72 -18.23
C PHE A 306 14.99 -29.37 -18.21
N GLY A 307 15.35 -28.53 -17.24
CA GLY A 307 14.81 -27.18 -17.09
C GLY A 307 15.09 -26.33 -18.33
N GLY A 308 14.19 -25.37 -18.59
CA GLY A 308 14.27 -24.52 -19.77
C GLY A 308 15.51 -23.61 -19.82
N ASP A 309 16.07 -23.28 -18.66
CA ASP A 309 17.34 -22.56 -18.54
C ASP A 309 18.56 -23.39 -18.99
N LEU A 310 18.58 -24.69 -18.70
CA LEU A 310 19.63 -25.59 -19.21
C LEU A 310 19.50 -25.76 -20.72
N ILE A 311 18.27 -25.94 -21.23
CA ILE A 311 17.99 -25.95 -22.67
C ILE A 311 18.48 -24.64 -23.30
N GLY A 312 18.11 -23.49 -22.74
CA GLY A 312 18.54 -22.17 -23.23
C GLY A 312 20.07 -22.01 -23.24
N THR A 313 20.76 -22.57 -22.25
CA THR A 313 22.23 -22.55 -22.19
C THR A 313 22.84 -23.34 -23.36
N VAL A 314 22.36 -24.56 -23.62
CA VAL A 314 22.77 -25.37 -24.78
C VAL A 314 22.52 -24.62 -26.09
N VAL A 315 21.34 -24.02 -26.23
CA VAL A 315 20.94 -23.29 -27.44
C VAL A 315 21.84 -22.07 -27.65
N ALA A 316 22.16 -21.33 -26.59
CA ALA A 316 23.07 -20.18 -26.67
C ALA A 316 24.50 -20.59 -27.08
N HIS A 317 25.00 -21.74 -26.62
CA HIS A 317 26.25 -22.33 -27.11
C HIS A 317 26.17 -22.69 -28.59
N TYR A 318 25.13 -23.43 -28.99
CA TYR A 318 24.95 -23.85 -30.37
C TYR A 318 24.84 -22.66 -31.34
N LEU A 319 24.16 -21.60 -30.93
CA LEU A 319 24.00 -20.37 -31.73
C LEU A 319 25.21 -19.43 -31.66
N GLU A 320 26.28 -19.80 -30.95
CA GLU A 320 27.50 -19.00 -30.79
C GLU A 320 27.17 -17.58 -30.29
N ALA A 321 26.40 -17.52 -29.20
CA ALA A 321 25.89 -16.28 -28.64
C ALA A 321 27.03 -15.32 -28.23
N GLY A 322 26.93 -14.06 -28.68
CA GLY A 322 27.88 -13.01 -28.33
C GLY A 322 27.47 -12.21 -27.09
N ALA A 323 26.20 -12.30 -26.70
CA ALA A 323 25.66 -11.81 -25.44
C ALA A 323 24.41 -12.62 -25.06
N VAL A 324 24.28 -12.96 -23.77
CA VAL A 324 23.20 -13.76 -23.23
C VAL A 324 22.52 -13.01 -22.09
N VAL A 325 21.20 -12.86 -22.16
CA VAL A 325 20.40 -12.14 -21.17
C VAL A 325 19.39 -13.08 -20.53
N VAL A 326 19.49 -13.28 -19.22
CA VAL A 326 18.60 -14.20 -18.49
C VAL A 326 18.06 -13.56 -17.21
N PRO A 327 16.87 -13.94 -16.74
CA PRO A 327 16.40 -13.57 -15.42
C PRO A 327 17.25 -14.14 -14.29
N ILE A 328 17.14 -13.52 -13.12
CA ILE A 328 17.82 -13.97 -11.91
C ILE A 328 17.41 -15.37 -11.43
N SER A 329 16.25 -15.88 -11.86
CA SER A 329 15.76 -17.21 -11.52
C SER A 329 16.42 -18.35 -12.29
N CYS A 330 17.13 -18.09 -13.39
CA CYS A 330 17.81 -19.13 -14.16
C CYS A 330 18.89 -19.83 -13.32
N ASN A 331 19.01 -21.14 -13.54
CA ASN A 331 20.03 -22.02 -12.97
C ASN A 331 21.43 -21.40 -13.13
N ASP A 332 22.24 -21.48 -12.09
CA ASP A 332 23.56 -20.86 -12.05
C ASP A 332 24.66 -21.65 -12.79
N ALA A 333 24.30 -22.69 -13.54
CA ALA A 333 25.16 -23.33 -14.53
C ALA A 333 25.70 -22.30 -15.55
N ILE A 334 24.87 -21.35 -15.99
CA ILE A 334 25.32 -20.32 -16.94
C ILE A 334 26.37 -19.38 -16.34
N ASP A 335 26.33 -19.13 -15.03
CA ASP A 335 27.30 -18.30 -14.31
C ASP A 335 28.65 -19.03 -14.12
N ARG A 336 28.64 -20.36 -14.22
CA ARG A 336 29.80 -21.24 -13.99
C ARG A 336 30.39 -21.83 -15.27
N GLY A 337 29.64 -21.82 -16.38
CA GLY A 337 30.01 -22.41 -17.67
C GLY A 337 30.74 -21.46 -18.62
N GLU A 338 30.94 -21.88 -19.87
CA GLU A 338 31.74 -21.10 -20.85
C GLU A 338 31.03 -19.81 -21.31
N LEU A 339 29.71 -19.71 -21.14
CA LEU A 339 28.93 -18.51 -21.45
C LEU A 339 29.04 -17.41 -20.38
N ARG A 340 29.74 -17.65 -19.25
CA ARG A 340 29.89 -16.67 -18.15
C ARG A 340 30.33 -15.30 -18.65
N ASP A 341 31.31 -15.25 -19.55
CA ASP A 341 31.85 -13.97 -20.08
C ASP A 341 30.95 -13.31 -21.14
N LYS A 342 29.88 -13.99 -21.54
CA LYS A 342 28.83 -13.50 -22.45
C LYS A 342 27.57 -13.10 -21.70
N LEU A 343 27.47 -13.44 -20.42
CA LEU A 343 26.31 -13.17 -19.60
C LEU A 343 26.23 -11.67 -19.28
N GLU A 344 25.16 -11.05 -19.75
CA GLU A 344 24.81 -9.67 -19.38
C GLU A 344 24.19 -9.66 -17.96
N PRO A 345 24.10 -8.49 -17.29
CA PRO A 345 23.50 -8.40 -15.97
C PRO A 345 22.12 -9.07 -15.91
N LYS A 346 21.95 -10.00 -14.97
CA LYS A 346 20.71 -10.76 -14.79
C LYS A 346 19.53 -9.81 -14.55
N THR A 347 18.39 -10.13 -15.16
CA THR A 347 17.21 -9.27 -15.14
C THR A 347 16.19 -9.72 -14.09
N LYS A 348 15.14 -8.91 -13.91
CA LYS A 348 13.89 -9.38 -13.30
C LYS A 348 13.26 -10.49 -14.17
N ILE A 349 12.38 -11.29 -13.58
CA ILE A 349 11.63 -12.34 -14.28
C ILE A 349 10.56 -11.69 -15.18
N GLY A 350 10.49 -12.11 -16.44
CA GLY A 350 9.55 -11.63 -17.43
C GLY A 350 10.24 -11.22 -18.73
N SER A 351 9.68 -11.65 -19.86
CA SER A 351 10.16 -11.32 -21.21
C SER A 351 10.41 -9.83 -21.45
N PRO A 352 9.60 -8.86 -20.95
CA PRO A 352 9.89 -7.44 -21.16
C PRO A 352 11.24 -6.99 -20.57
N PHE A 353 11.67 -7.59 -19.45
CA PHE A 353 12.95 -7.26 -18.81
C PHE A 353 14.12 -7.91 -19.57
N VAL A 354 13.95 -9.14 -20.03
CA VAL A 354 14.94 -9.83 -20.88
C VAL A 354 15.14 -9.06 -22.19
N ILE A 355 14.05 -8.64 -22.85
CA ILE A 355 14.09 -7.82 -24.07
C ILE A 355 14.80 -6.48 -23.80
N ALA A 356 14.55 -5.83 -22.66
CA ALA A 356 15.25 -4.61 -22.29
C ALA A 356 16.77 -4.83 -22.14
N GLY A 357 17.19 -5.95 -21.52
CA GLY A 357 18.61 -6.32 -21.44
C GLY A 357 19.22 -6.62 -22.82
N MET A 358 18.51 -7.32 -23.70
CA MET A 358 18.98 -7.60 -25.07
C MET A 358 19.16 -6.30 -25.86
N ASN A 359 18.23 -5.36 -25.72
CA ASN A 359 18.33 -4.03 -26.34
C ASN A 359 19.52 -3.23 -25.79
N ALA A 360 19.85 -3.39 -24.50
CA ALA A 360 21.03 -2.76 -23.91
C ALA A 360 22.33 -3.35 -24.48
N ALA A 361 22.41 -4.68 -24.62
CA ALA A 361 23.53 -5.36 -25.28
C ALA A 361 23.69 -4.92 -26.74
N ALA A 362 22.57 -4.79 -27.47
CA ALA A 362 22.58 -4.31 -28.86
C ALA A 362 23.13 -2.87 -28.97
N LYS A 363 22.75 -1.97 -28.05
CA LYS A 363 23.29 -0.60 -27.99
C LYS A 363 24.80 -0.57 -27.71
N GLN A 364 25.34 -1.59 -27.05
CA GLN A 364 26.78 -1.75 -26.84
C GLN A 364 27.51 -2.36 -28.05
N GLY A 365 26.81 -2.62 -29.15
CA GLY A 365 27.39 -3.19 -30.37
C GLY A 365 27.62 -4.70 -30.31
N LYS A 366 27.04 -5.40 -29.32
CA LYS A 366 27.06 -6.87 -29.25
C LYS A 366 26.31 -7.46 -30.45
N LYS A 367 26.66 -8.69 -30.82
CA LYS A 367 26.06 -9.46 -31.92
C LYS A 367 25.69 -10.86 -31.42
N ASN A 368 24.89 -11.60 -32.19
CA ASN A 368 24.35 -12.90 -31.80
C ASN A 368 23.74 -12.85 -30.39
N ILE A 369 22.86 -11.88 -30.19
CA ILE A 369 22.26 -11.60 -28.89
C ILE A 369 21.07 -12.53 -28.71
N CYS A 370 21.05 -13.25 -27.61
CA CYS A 370 19.90 -14.05 -27.20
C CYS A 370 19.53 -13.80 -25.74
N GLY A 371 18.32 -14.20 -25.39
CA GLY A 371 17.90 -14.29 -24.01
C GLY A 371 16.91 -15.42 -23.82
N PHE A 372 16.76 -15.89 -22.60
CA PHE A 372 15.83 -16.95 -22.27
C PHE A 372 15.47 -16.91 -20.79
N GLU A 373 14.38 -17.56 -20.43
CA GLU A 373 13.91 -17.67 -19.05
C GLU A 373 14.01 -19.12 -18.55
N ALA A 374 13.86 -19.35 -17.24
CA ALA A 374 13.83 -20.70 -16.67
C ALA A 374 12.68 -21.58 -17.21
N ASN A 375 11.61 -20.94 -17.70
CA ASN A 375 10.52 -21.62 -18.41
C ASN A 375 10.90 -22.13 -19.81
N GLY A 376 12.10 -21.82 -20.30
CA GLY A 376 12.67 -22.30 -21.56
C GLY A 376 12.33 -21.46 -22.80
N GLY A 377 11.40 -20.52 -22.69
CA GLY A 377 11.09 -19.62 -23.80
C GLY A 377 12.34 -18.85 -24.22
N PHE A 378 12.75 -19.02 -25.47
CA PHE A 378 13.99 -18.47 -26.02
C PHE A 378 13.71 -17.26 -26.91
N LEU A 379 14.54 -16.23 -26.84
CA LEU A 379 14.39 -14.97 -27.56
C LEU A 379 15.67 -14.66 -28.34
N THR A 380 15.52 -14.16 -29.56
CA THR A 380 16.66 -13.69 -30.38
C THR A 380 16.60 -12.18 -30.50
N GLY A 381 17.56 -11.49 -29.89
CA GLY A 381 17.64 -10.02 -29.85
C GLY A 381 18.35 -9.41 -31.05
N SER A 382 19.09 -10.21 -31.82
CA SER A 382 19.67 -9.85 -33.12
C SER A 382 19.44 -10.95 -34.13
N ASP A 383 19.68 -10.65 -35.40
CA ASP A 383 19.86 -11.71 -36.39
C ASP A 383 21.03 -12.60 -35.98
N ILE A 384 20.90 -13.90 -36.26
CA ILE A 384 21.92 -14.92 -36.03
C ILE A 384 22.25 -15.53 -37.39
N VAL A 385 23.55 -15.63 -37.69
CA VAL A 385 24.02 -16.28 -38.93
C VAL A 385 24.87 -17.49 -38.54
N LYS A 386 24.46 -18.67 -39.00
CA LYS A 386 25.18 -19.93 -38.80
C LYS A 386 25.14 -20.71 -40.11
N ASN A 387 26.27 -21.32 -40.49
CA ASN A 387 26.39 -22.11 -41.74
C ASN A 387 25.93 -21.35 -43.00
N GLY A 388 26.06 -20.01 -43.02
CA GLY A 388 25.61 -19.15 -44.12
C GLY A 388 24.11 -18.85 -44.13
N ASN A 389 23.32 -19.46 -43.23
CA ASN A 389 21.88 -19.23 -43.11
C ASN A 389 21.58 -18.20 -42.02
N ARG A 390 20.57 -17.35 -42.26
CA ARG A 390 20.16 -16.27 -41.35
C ARG A 390 18.86 -16.62 -40.63
N LEU A 391 18.88 -16.57 -39.30
CA LEU A 391 17.70 -16.53 -38.44
C LEU A 391 17.45 -15.07 -38.05
N SER A 392 16.33 -14.47 -38.49
CA SER A 392 16.05 -13.08 -38.13
C SER A 392 15.72 -12.94 -36.65
N ALA A 393 15.99 -11.78 -36.05
CA ALA A 393 15.60 -11.51 -34.66
C ALA A 393 14.11 -11.75 -34.42
N LEU A 394 13.79 -12.30 -33.25
CA LEU A 394 12.43 -12.52 -32.73
C LEU A 394 12.46 -12.21 -31.23
N PRO A 395 12.20 -10.95 -30.84
CA PRO A 395 12.23 -10.51 -29.44
C PRO A 395 10.91 -10.87 -28.73
N THR A 396 10.53 -12.15 -28.79
CA THR A 396 9.47 -12.79 -28.01
C THR A 396 9.89 -14.24 -27.78
N ARG A 397 9.24 -14.92 -26.83
CA ARG A 397 9.58 -16.30 -26.50
C ARG A 397 9.17 -17.27 -27.60
N ASP A 398 10.07 -18.20 -27.88
CA ASP A 398 9.94 -19.26 -28.88
C ASP A 398 10.26 -20.62 -28.25
N ALA A 399 9.41 -21.61 -28.52
CA ALA A 399 9.58 -23.01 -28.11
C ALA A 399 10.23 -23.90 -29.19
N PHE A 400 10.09 -23.55 -30.47
CA PHE A 400 10.54 -24.40 -31.59
C PHE A 400 12.04 -24.29 -31.77
N LEU A 401 12.61 -23.08 -31.73
CA LEU A 401 14.07 -22.88 -31.78
C LEU A 401 14.80 -23.70 -30.71
N PRO A 402 14.46 -23.62 -29.41
CA PRO A 402 15.22 -24.34 -28.39
C PRO A 402 15.14 -25.86 -28.54
N ILE A 403 14.00 -26.41 -28.96
CA ILE A 403 13.88 -27.85 -29.25
C ILE A 403 14.82 -28.24 -30.40
N LEU A 404 14.74 -27.54 -31.53
CA LEU A 404 15.51 -27.86 -32.73
C LEU A 404 17.01 -27.67 -32.51
N ALA A 405 17.42 -26.53 -31.95
CA ALA A 405 18.82 -26.23 -31.72
C ALA A 405 19.47 -27.20 -30.73
N THR A 406 18.74 -27.70 -29.73
CA THR A 406 19.26 -28.73 -28.81
C THR A 406 19.49 -30.06 -29.53
N LEU A 407 18.55 -30.47 -30.40
CA LEU A 407 18.70 -31.69 -31.21
C LEU A 407 19.90 -31.58 -32.18
N PHE A 408 20.03 -30.45 -32.88
CA PHE A 408 21.17 -30.21 -33.77
C PHE A 408 22.49 -30.02 -33.02
N ALA A 409 22.48 -29.49 -31.80
CA ALA A 409 23.67 -29.40 -30.96
C ALA A 409 24.21 -30.79 -30.60
N ALA A 410 23.33 -31.71 -30.18
CA ALA A 410 23.70 -33.09 -29.91
C ALA A 410 24.25 -33.77 -31.18
N GLN A 411 23.52 -33.64 -32.29
CA GLN A 411 23.90 -34.23 -33.56
C GLN A 411 25.25 -33.73 -34.08
N SER A 412 25.47 -32.42 -34.10
CA SER A 412 26.70 -31.81 -34.64
C SER A 412 27.94 -32.14 -33.81
N GLN A 413 27.77 -32.47 -32.53
CA GLN A 413 28.83 -32.91 -31.63
C GLN A 413 29.00 -34.43 -31.59
N GLY A 414 28.09 -35.19 -32.22
CA GLY A 414 28.08 -36.65 -32.16
C GLY A 414 27.78 -37.20 -30.75
N LEU A 415 27.04 -36.44 -29.94
CA LEU A 415 26.66 -36.81 -28.57
C LEU A 415 25.20 -37.24 -28.53
N SER A 416 24.86 -38.13 -27.59
CA SER A 416 23.48 -38.27 -27.15
C SER A 416 23.02 -36.98 -26.45
N LEU A 417 21.70 -36.77 -26.35
CA LEU A 417 21.18 -35.60 -25.63
C LEU A 417 21.58 -35.61 -24.14
N GLY A 418 21.68 -36.79 -23.52
CA GLY A 418 22.15 -36.93 -22.14
C GLY A 418 23.58 -36.45 -21.99
N GLU A 419 24.48 -36.97 -22.82
CA GLU A 419 25.89 -36.57 -22.85
C GLU A 419 26.07 -35.08 -23.15
N LEU A 420 25.21 -34.50 -24.01
CA LEU A 420 25.22 -33.07 -24.28
C LEU A 420 24.92 -32.26 -23.00
N PHE A 421 23.90 -32.62 -22.24
CA PHE A 421 23.60 -31.92 -20.98
C PHE A 421 24.65 -32.18 -19.90
N ASP A 422 25.29 -33.35 -19.90
CA ASP A 422 26.39 -33.67 -18.99
C ASP A 422 27.65 -32.81 -19.24
N THR A 423 27.72 -32.07 -20.36
CA THR A 423 28.77 -31.06 -20.60
C THR A 423 28.58 -29.76 -19.81
N LEU A 424 27.37 -29.50 -19.31
CA LEU A 424 27.09 -28.31 -18.51
C LEU A 424 27.60 -28.50 -17.07
N PRO A 425 27.90 -27.40 -16.34
CA PRO A 425 28.17 -27.50 -14.91
C PRO A 425 27.04 -28.21 -14.17
N ASN A 426 27.38 -29.14 -13.28
CA ASN A 426 26.44 -29.92 -12.47
C ASN A 426 25.69 -29.03 -11.47
N ARG A 427 24.60 -28.43 -11.92
CA ARG A 427 23.73 -27.56 -11.13
C ARG A 427 22.28 -27.93 -11.38
N PHE A 428 21.54 -28.22 -10.32
CA PHE A 428 20.21 -28.79 -10.38
C PHE A 428 19.21 -27.82 -9.77
N SER A 429 18.07 -27.63 -10.44
CA SER A 429 17.01 -26.71 -10.01
C SER A 429 15.77 -27.46 -9.55
N LYS A 430 15.08 -26.92 -8.54
CA LYS A 430 13.71 -27.32 -8.18
C LYS A 430 12.91 -26.09 -7.77
N ALA A 431 11.67 -25.99 -8.25
CA ALA A 431 10.73 -24.98 -7.78
C ALA A 431 9.69 -25.63 -6.88
N ALA A 432 9.22 -24.90 -5.88
CA ALA A 432 8.06 -25.24 -5.08
C ALA A 432 7.28 -23.96 -4.72
N LEU A 433 6.03 -24.11 -4.30
CA LEU A 433 5.17 -22.96 -4.01
C LEU A 433 4.09 -23.28 -2.96
N LEU A 434 3.60 -22.25 -2.29
CA LEU A 434 2.45 -22.30 -1.37
C LEU A 434 1.20 -21.72 -2.03
N ARG A 435 0.06 -22.41 -1.88
CA ARG A 435 -1.27 -21.98 -2.38
C ARG A 435 -2.41 -22.41 -1.44
N PRO A 436 -3.40 -21.54 -1.17
CA PRO A 436 -3.36 -20.10 -1.43
C PRO A 436 -2.38 -19.41 -0.46
N PHE A 437 -1.74 -18.34 -0.92
CA PHE A 437 -0.91 -17.50 -0.07
C PHE A 437 -1.19 -16.02 -0.37
N GLU A 438 -1.66 -15.29 0.64
CA GLU A 438 -2.11 -13.90 0.49
C GLU A 438 -1.00 -12.98 -0.04
N ARG A 439 -1.36 -12.14 -1.02
CA ARG A 439 -0.42 -11.23 -1.66
C ARG A 439 0.14 -10.22 -0.66
N GLU A 440 -0.71 -9.66 0.18
CA GLU A 440 -0.30 -8.65 1.17
C GLU A 440 0.72 -9.22 2.17
N THR A 441 0.54 -10.46 2.62
CA THR A 441 1.51 -11.16 3.47
C THR A 441 2.83 -11.38 2.72
N SER A 442 2.75 -11.78 1.45
CA SER A 442 3.94 -11.97 0.60
C SER A 442 4.72 -10.68 0.42
N ASP A 443 4.02 -9.58 0.12
CA ASP A 443 4.62 -8.27 -0.13
C ASP A 443 5.26 -7.71 1.15
N ARG A 444 4.60 -7.86 2.32
CA ARG A 444 5.18 -7.52 3.63
C ARG A 444 6.43 -8.33 3.94
N MET A 445 6.40 -9.64 3.69
CA MET A 445 7.54 -10.52 3.91
C MET A 445 8.75 -10.10 3.06
N ILE A 446 8.56 -9.91 1.74
CA ILE A 446 9.64 -9.47 0.85
C ILE A 446 10.16 -8.08 1.22
N ALA A 447 9.27 -7.15 1.56
CA ALA A 447 9.66 -5.81 2.01
C ALA A 447 10.49 -5.86 3.31
N GLY A 448 10.12 -6.73 4.26
CA GLY A 448 10.86 -6.96 5.50
C GLY A 448 12.25 -7.56 5.28
N LEU A 449 12.39 -8.36 4.23
CA LEU A 449 13.64 -9.01 3.82
C LEU A 449 14.43 -8.20 2.77
N THR A 450 14.05 -6.94 2.49
CA THR A 450 14.74 -6.07 1.53
C THR A 450 15.33 -4.84 2.24
N PRO A 451 16.59 -4.45 1.99
CA PRO A 451 17.21 -3.30 2.64
C PRO A 451 16.42 -2.01 2.41
N SER A 452 16.28 -1.22 3.48
CA SER A 452 15.63 0.10 3.46
C SER A 452 16.31 1.03 4.48
N ALA A 453 15.95 2.32 4.49
CA ALA A 453 16.56 3.30 5.40
C ALA A 453 16.51 2.86 6.89
N GLY A 454 15.47 2.11 7.29
CA GLY A 454 15.31 1.57 8.65
C GLY A 454 15.68 0.09 8.85
N ARG A 455 16.08 -0.62 7.78
CA ARG A 455 16.44 -2.06 7.85
C ARG A 455 17.74 -2.32 7.11
N LYS A 456 18.82 -2.53 7.88
CA LYS A 456 20.16 -2.80 7.34
C LYS A 456 20.28 -4.24 6.83
N ALA A 457 21.16 -4.44 5.84
CA ALA A 457 21.42 -5.73 5.24
C ALA A 457 21.86 -6.79 6.26
N ASP A 458 22.66 -6.42 7.27
CA ASP A 458 23.14 -7.37 8.30
C ASP A 458 22.00 -7.94 9.15
N ALA A 459 20.96 -7.15 9.44
CA ALA A 459 19.81 -7.62 10.19
C ALA A 459 18.95 -8.58 9.36
N ILE A 460 18.80 -8.30 8.06
CA ILE A 460 18.10 -9.20 7.12
C ILE A 460 18.85 -10.52 6.97
N ARG A 461 20.18 -10.45 6.86
CA ARG A 461 21.05 -11.61 6.83
C ARG A 461 20.84 -12.49 8.06
N ALA A 462 20.79 -11.90 9.26
CA ALA A 462 20.53 -12.64 10.48
C ALA A 462 19.15 -13.34 10.49
N ASP A 463 18.09 -12.69 10.01
CA ASP A 463 16.76 -13.34 9.87
C ASP A 463 16.83 -14.52 8.89
N LEU A 464 17.51 -14.34 7.75
CA LEU A 464 17.66 -15.38 6.74
C LEU A 464 18.47 -16.57 7.27
N GLU A 465 19.55 -16.34 8.02
CA GLU A 465 20.39 -17.38 8.64
C GLU A 465 19.66 -18.11 9.78
N ALA A 466 18.71 -17.46 10.45
CA ALA A 466 17.86 -18.10 11.45
C ALA A 466 16.94 -19.16 10.83
N VAL A 467 16.38 -18.87 9.65
CA VAL A 467 15.49 -19.80 8.92
C VAL A 467 16.31 -20.80 8.09
N PHE A 468 17.20 -20.32 7.24
CA PHE A 468 18.08 -21.14 6.41
C PHE A 468 19.36 -21.51 7.17
N SER A 469 19.20 -22.31 8.22
CA SER A 469 20.27 -22.65 9.15
C SER A 469 21.03 -23.94 8.79
N PRO A 470 22.21 -24.18 9.39
CA PRO A 470 22.94 -25.44 9.26
C PRO A 470 22.13 -26.68 9.69
N ALA A 471 21.11 -26.54 10.54
CA ALA A 471 20.22 -27.63 10.90
C ALA A 471 19.41 -28.18 9.71
N HIS A 472 19.20 -27.33 8.68
CA HIS A 472 18.57 -27.71 7.41
C HIS A 472 19.59 -27.90 6.28
N GLY A 473 20.88 -27.96 6.61
CA GLY A 473 21.98 -28.23 5.69
C GLY A 473 22.47 -27.03 4.88
N PHE A 474 22.02 -25.81 5.20
CA PHE A 474 22.52 -24.60 4.56
C PHE A 474 23.88 -24.18 5.14
N GLY A 475 24.72 -23.61 4.28
CA GLY A 475 25.94 -22.92 4.69
C GLY A 475 25.70 -21.51 5.21
N ASP A 476 26.76 -20.74 5.39
CA ASP A 476 26.63 -19.33 5.72
C ASP A 476 26.13 -18.57 4.49
N VAL A 477 25.31 -17.52 4.70
CA VAL A 477 24.89 -16.67 3.59
C VAL A 477 26.16 -16.02 3.01
N GLU A 478 26.39 -16.11 1.72
CA GLU A 478 27.49 -15.42 1.05
C GLU A 478 26.99 -14.06 0.54
N LYS A 479 25.88 -14.08 -0.19
CA LYS A 479 25.29 -12.92 -0.86
C LYS A 479 23.78 -13.00 -0.86
N VAL A 480 23.13 -11.84 -0.78
CA VAL A 480 21.69 -11.70 -1.07
C VAL A 480 21.51 -10.74 -2.25
N ASP A 481 20.64 -11.12 -3.18
CA ASP A 481 20.31 -10.36 -4.38
C ASP A 481 18.82 -10.02 -4.38
N TYR A 482 18.52 -8.72 -4.46
CA TYR A 482 17.18 -8.15 -4.35
C TYR A 482 16.59 -7.74 -5.70
N THR A 483 17.16 -8.21 -6.81
CA THR A 483 16.74 -7.81 -8.17
C THR A 483 15.26 -8.08 -8.43
N ASP A 484 14.75 -9.24 -8.03
CA ASP A 484 13.34 -9.62 -8.13
C ASP A 484 12.97 -10.63 -7.05
N GLY A 485 12.39 -10.17 -5.94
CA GLY A 485 12.24 -10.97 -4.71
C GLY A 485 13.54 -11.01 -3.90
N VAL A 486 13.77 -12.10 -3.18
CA VAL A 486 14.97 -12.27 -2.34
C VAL A 486 15.68 -13.55 -2.74
N ARG A 487 16.84 -13.44 -3.39
CA ARG A 487 17.69 -14.58 -3.77
C ARG A 487 18.92 -14.64 -2.88
N VAL A 488 19.08 -15.74 -2.16
CA VAL A 488 20.14 -15.98 -1.19
C VAL A 488 21.11 -17.01 -1.77
N TYR A 489 22.39 -16.67 -1.76
CA TYR A 489 23.50 -17.55 -2.13
C TYR A 489 24.23 -17.95 -0.86
N PHE A 490 24.53 -19.23 -0.72
CA PHE A 490 25.23 -19.80 0.43
C PHE A 490 26.64 -20.27 0.03
N ASP A 491 27.57 -20.28 0.98
CA ASP A 491 28.97 -20.67 0.76
C ASP A 491 29.16 -22.16 0.41
N ASN A 492 28.15 -22.99 0.67
CA ASN A 492 28.07 -24.40 0.27
C ASN A 492 27.49 -24.58 -1.15
N ASN A 493 27.41 -23.52 -1.96
CA ASN A 493 26.80 -23.45 -3.29
C ASN A 493 25.28 -23.65 -3.35
N ASP A 494 24.57 -23.73 -2.23
CA ASP A 494 23.11 -23.71 -2.25
C ASP A 494 22.61 -22.32 -2.68
N VAL A 495 21.43 -22.29 -3.30
CA VAL A 495 20.73 -21.06 -3.63
C VAL A 495 19.26 -21.23 -3.30
N THR A 496 18.68 -20.25 -2.60
CA THR A 496 17.24 -20.12 -2.42
C THR A 496 16.75 -18.81 -3.01
N HIS A 497 15.56 -18.80 -3.59
CA HIS A 497 14.99 -17.59 -4.19
C HIS A 497 13.50 -17.49 -3.89
N LEU A 498 13.14 -16.53 -3.04
CA LEU A 498 11.78 -16.26 -2.61
C LEU A 498 11.12 -15.23 -3.53
N ARG A 499 9.93 -15.55 -4.04
CA ARG A 499 9.22 -14.63 -4.94
C ARG A 499 7.70 -14.75 -4.87
N PRO A 500 6.98 -13.66 -4.58
CA PRO A 500 5.53 -13.61 -4.76
C PRO A 500 5.18 -13.81 -6.24
N SER A 501 4.20 -14.65 -6.55
CA SER A 501 3.65 -14.72 -7.90
C SER A 501 3.12 -13.34 -8.30
N GLY A 502 3.19 -12.96 -9.57
CA GLY A 502 2.56 -11.71 -10.07
C GLY A 502 1.12 -11.91 -10.55
N ASN A 503 0.71 -13.16 -10.76
CA ASN A 503 -0.52 -13.50 -11.50
C ASN A 503 -1.55 -14.25 -10.63
N ALA A 504 -1.18 -14.68 -9.43
CA ALA A 504 -2.01 -15.47 -8.53
C ALA A 504 -1.58 -15.25 -7.06
N PRO A 505 -2.45 -15.55 -6.06
CA PRO A 505 -2.12 -15.51 -4.63
C PRO A 505 -1.25 -16.71 -4.25
N GLU A 506 0.03 -16.64 -4.59
CA GLU A 506 0.99 -17.73 -4.43
C GLU A 506 2.36 -17.15 -4.07
N LEU A 507 3.11 -17.89 -3.26
CA LEU A 507 4.50 -17.58 -2.92
C LEU A 507 5.40 -18.72 -3.36
N ARG A 508 6.40 -18.42 -4.19
CA ARG A 508 7.32 -19.40 -4.78
C ARG A 508 8.66 -19.38 -4.04
N ILE A 509 9.28 -20.56 -3.97
CA ILE A 509 10.69 -20.74 -3.68
C ILE A 509 11.35 -21.50 -4.83
N TYR A 510 12.46 -20.99 -5.33
CA TYR A 510 13.32 -21.68 -6.28
C TYR A 510 14.61 -22.09 -5.57
N ALA A 511 15.01 -23.34 -5.77
CA ALA A 511 16.24 -23.92 -5.23
C ALA A 511 17.21 -24.23 -6.36
N VAL A 512 18.51 -23.98 -6.14
CA VAL A 512 19.58 -24.49 -6.99
C VAL A 512 20.70 -25.09 -6.13
N ALA A 513 21.17 -26.29 -6.47
CA ALA A 513 22.21 -26.99 -5.71
C ALA A 513 23.13 -27.86 -6.61
N ASP A 514 24.19 -28.42 -6.04
CA ASP A 514 25.16 -29.28 -6.74
C ASP A 514 24.61 -30.69 -7.04
N THR A 515 23.49 -31.09 -6.42
CA THR A 515 22.78 -32.35 -6.71
C THR A 515 21.26 -32.15 -6.75
N GLN A 516 20.55 -33.02 -7.48
CA GLN A 516 19.09 -32.97 -7.55
C GLN A 516 18.45 -33.23 -6.19
N GLU A 517 18.98 -34.19 -5.42
CA GLU A 517 18.46 -34.52 -4.08
C GLU A 517 18.52 -33.32 -3.14
N ARG A 518 19.58 -32.50 -3.23
CA ARG A 518 19.69 -31.28 -2.41
C ARG A 518 18.72 -30.20 -2.88
N ALA A 519 18.59 -29.98 -4.18
CA ALA A 519 17.61 -29.02 -4.71
C ALA A 519 16.17 -29.38 -4.31
N ASP A 520 15.83 -30.67 -4.36
CA ASP A 520 14.54 -31.20 -3.92
C ASP A 520 14.33 -31.00 -2.41
N ALA A 521 15.35 -31.28 -1.59
CA ALA A 521 15.29 -31.09 -0.14
C ALA A 521 15.07 -29.61 0.24
N ILE A 522 15.74 -28.66 -0.44
CA ILE A 522 15.56 -27.23 -0.23
C ILE A 522 14.13 -26.80 -0.59
N ALA A 523 13.64 -27.23 -1.76
CA ALA A 523 12.31 -26.89 -2.22
C ALA A 523 11.23 -27.46 -1.27
N ALA A 524 11.39 -28.71 -0.84
CA ALA A 524 10.50 -29.36 0.12
C ALA A 524 10.49 -28.66 1.48
N TYR A 525 11.66 -28.28 2.01
CA TYR A 525 11.75 -27.50 3.24
C TYR A 525 11.09 -26.12 3.12
N GLY A 526 11.23 -25.47 1.96
CA GLY A 526 10.65 -24.16 1.73
C GLY A 526 9.13 -24.12 1.88
N VAL A 527 8.44 -25.17 1.42
CA VAL A 527 6.96 -25.24 1.41
C VAL A 527 6.37 -26.21 2.43
N ALA A 528 7.18 -26.76 3.33
CA ALA A 528 6.68 -27.65 4.37
C ALA A 528 5.65 -26.94 5.25
N GLU A 529 4.64 -27.68 5.72
CA GLU A 529 3.59 -27.16 6.60
C GLU A 529 3.63 -27.89 7.95
N PRO A 530 3.46 -27.18 9.09
CA PRO A 530 3.30 -25.73 9.21
C PRO A 530 4.62 -24.96 9.29
N ASP A 531 5.76 -25.66 9.37
CA ASP A 531 7.04 -25.10 9.81
C ASP A 531 8.07 -24.89 8.69
N GLY A 532 7.64 -24.87 7.42
CA GLY A 532 8.54 -24.61 6.30
C GLY A 532 9.09 -23.19 6.29
N ALA A 533 10.19 -22.98 5.56
CA ALA A 533 10.92 -21.70 5.55
C ALA A 533 10.00 -20.50 5.22
N LEU A 534 9.12 -20.65 4.24
CA LEU A 534 8.19 -19.59 3.84
C LEU A 534 7.17 -19.24 4.95
N ARG A 535 6.75 -20.22 5.76
CA ARG A 535 5.82 -20.00 6.88
C ARG A 535 6.51 -19.29 8.04
N GLN A 536 7.75 -19.68 8.36
CA GLN A 536 8.54 -19.02 9.40
C GLN A 536 8.77 -17.54 9.07
N LEU A 537 9.24 -17.25 7.85
CA LEU A 537 9.46 -15.88 7.38
C LEU A 537 8.17 -15.04 7.35
N ALA A 538 7.04 -15.66 7.02
CA ALA A 538 5.74 -14.99 7.02
C ALA A 538 5.26 -14.65 8.44
N ALA A 539 5.47 -15.53 9.41
CA ALA A 539 5.12 -15.29 10.81
C ALA A 539 5.89 -14.10 11.38
N GLU A 540 7.20 -14.02 11.11
CA GLU A 540 8.02 -12.87 11.51
C GLU A 540 7.55 -11.55 10.87
N ALA A 541 7.03 -11.61 9.63
CA ALA A 541 6.48 -10.46 8.94
C ALA A 541 5.10 -10.02 9.47
N GLN A 542 4.30 -10.94 10.02
CA GLN A 542 2.98 -10.65 10.59
C GLN A 542 3.04 -9.98 11.97
N HIS A 543 4.14 -10.15 12.72
CA HIS A 543 4.29 -9.57 14.06
C HIS A 543 4.63 -8.06 14.07
N LYS A 544 4.59 -7.36 12.94
CA LYS A 544 4.87 -5.91 12.86
C LYS A 544 3.61 -5.13 12.53
N LEU A 545 3.28 -4.15 13.37
CA LEU A 545 2.19 -3.21 13.12
C LEU A 545 2.42 -2.40 11.83
N PRO A 546 1.34 -2.04 11.09
CA PRO A 546 1.47 -1.16 9.93
C PRO A 546 2.07 0.20 10.33
N ALA A 547 2.73 0.86 9.40
CA ALA A 547 3.29 2.18 9.59
C ALA A 547 2.19 3.26 9.74
N LEU A 548 1.07 3.10 9.02
CA LEU A 548 -0.08 3.99 9.03
C LEU A 548 -1.29 3.28 9.67
N ILE A 549 -1.75 3.77 10.82
CA ILE A 549 -2.87 3.18 11.57
C ILE A 549 -4.02 4.17 11.59
N PRO A 550 -5.13 3.93 10.86
CA PRO A 550 -6.32 4.78 10.93
C PRO A 550 -6.88 4.85 12.35
N VAL A 551 -7.28 6.06 12.78
CA VAL A 551 -7.84 6.32 14.12
C VAL A 551 -9.19 7.02 14.00
N SER A 552 -10.19 6.48 14.68
CA SER A 552 -11.51 7.09 14.87
C SER A 552 -11.63 7.60 16.30
N GLY A 553 -11.90 8.90 16.45
CA GLY A 553 -12.01 9.54 17.75
C GLY A 553 -13.32 9.25 18.48
N THR A 554 -13.33 9.49 19.79
CA THR A 554 -14.49 9.28 20.66
C THR A 554 -15.12 10.61 21.05
N VAL A 555 -16.41 10.80 20.73
CA VAL A 555 -17.15 12.04 21.06
C VAL A 555 -17.61 12.02 22.52
N GLN A 556 -17.44 13.15 23.21
CA GLN A 556 -17.99 13.42 24.53
C GLN A 556 -19.16 14.39 24.43
N HIS A 557 -20.27 14.04 25.07
CA HIS A 557 -21.55 14.75 24.97
C HIS A 557 -21.87 15.60 26.21
N TYR A 558 -20.91 16.41 26.67
CA TYR A 558 -21.14 17.28 27.84
C TYR A 558 -22.12 18.42 27.52
N ASP A 559 -22.95 18.80 28.49
CA ASP A 559 -24.04 19.80 28.33
C ASP A 559 -23.60 21.19 27.83
N TRP A 560 -22.30 21.50 27.93
CA TRP A 560 -21.70 22.74 27.46
C TRP A 560 -21.32 22.74 25.97
N GLY A 561 -21.34 21.57 25.32
CA GLY A 561 -20.95 21.40 23.92
C GLY A 561 -21.89 22.09 22.92
N GLY A 562 -21.40 22.34 21.71
CA GLY A 562 -22.23 22.82 20.59
C GLY A 562 -23.04 21.71 19.93
N TYR A 563 -23.78 22.08 18.88
CA TYR A 563 -24.70 21.16 18.19
C TYR A 563 -24.36 20.95 16.71
N THR A 564 -23.38 21.70 16.18
CA THR A 564 -23.18 21.85 14.74
C THR A 564 -21.72 21.68 14.33
N PHE A 565 -20.77 22.33 15.01
CA PHE A 565 -19.37 22.36 14.56
C PHE A 565 -18.75 20.95 14.48
N LEU A 566 -18.80 20.18 15.57
CA LEU A 566 -18.26 18.82 15.61
C LEU A 566 -19.06 17.83 14.72
N PRO A 567 -20.41 17.82 14.72
CA PRO A 567 -21.19 17.03 13.77
C PRO A 567 -20.82 17.29 12.31
N ASP A 568 -20.64 18.55 11.92
CA ASP A 568 -20.25 18.94 10.56
C ASP A 568 -18.81 18.54 10.22
N LEU A 569 -17.90 18.63 11.20
CA LEU A 569 -16.51 18.19 11.09
C LEU A 569 -16.41 16.68 10.87
N LEU A 570 -17.27 15.91 11.54
CA LEU A 570 -17.31 14.45 11.52
C LEU A 570 -18.27 13.87 10.47
N HIS A 571 -18.92 14.72 9.67
CA HIS A 571 -19.95 14.32 8.71
C HIS A 571 -21.05 13.42 9.32
N THR A 572 -21.39 13.67 10.60
CA THR A 572 -22.32 12.86 11.38
C THR A 572 -23.63 13.63 11.62
N PRO A 573 -24.80 13.11 11.19
CA PRO A 573 -26.07 13.80 11.42
C PRO A 573 -26.45 13.88 12.90
N ASN A 574 -26.59 15.08 13.45
CA ASN A 574 -27.07 15.29 14.83
C ASN A 574 -28.61 15.47 14.91
N LYS A 575 -29.35 14.43 14.53
CA LYS A 575 -30.82 14.49 14.42
C LYS A 575 -31.52 14.73 15.76
N HIS A 576 -30.89 14.32 16.86
CA HIS A 576 -31.45 14.39 18.21
C HIS A 576 -31.04 15.66 18.97
N GLN A 577 -30.26 16.56 18.34
CA GLN A 577 -29.75 17.78 18.98
C GLN A 577 -29.00 17.50 20.28
N GLU A 578 -28.21 16.41 20.29
CA GLU A 578 -27.33 16.08 21.39
C GLU A 578 -26.13 17.04 21.40
N PRO A 579 -25.63 17.47 22.56
CA PRO A 579 -24.46 18.33 22.61
C PRO A 579 -23.21 17.53 22.21
N PHE A 580 -22.33 18.11 21.40
CA PHE A 580 -21.01 17.59 21.04
C PHE A 580 -19.98 18.54 21.64
N ALA A 581 -19.31 18.09 22.70
CA ALA A 581 -18.43 18.94 23.50
C ALA A 581 -16.97 18.76 23.11
N GLU A 582 -16.52 17.51 23.05
CA GLU A 582 -15.13 17.16 22.73
C GLU A 582 -15.09 15.96 21.78
N LEU A 583 -14.12 15.93 20.86
CA LEU A 583 -13.71 14.74 20.11
C LEU A 583 -12.33 14.33 20.62
N TRP A 584 -12.19 13.13 21.18
CA TRP A 584 -10.93 12.64 21.74
C TRP A 584 -10.17 11.75 20.75
N LEU A 585 -8.94 12.12 20.45
CA LEU A 585 -8.04 11.45 19.52
C LEU A 585 -6.78 11.00 20.28
N GLY A 586 -6.94 9.99 21.14
CA GLY A 586 -5.85 9.49 21.97
C GLY A 586 -6.18 8.20 22.72
N ALA A 587 -5.21 7.74 23.50
CA ALA A 587 -5.24 6.46 24.21
C ALA A 587 -5.74 6.61 25.67
N HIS A 588 -6.59 7.60 25.95
CA HIS A 588 -7.01 7.91 27.31
C HIS A 588 -8.02 6.85 27.83
N PRO A 589 -7.83 6.23 29.02
CA PRO A 589 -8.64 5.10 29.47
C PRO A 589 -10.15 5.37 29.60
N ASN A 590 -10.53 6.60 29.95
CA ASN A 590 -11.95 6.98 30.09
C ASN A 590 -12.73 6.98 28.76
N ALA A 591 -12.04 7.24 27.65
CA ALA A 591 -12.65 7.32 26.32
C ALA A 591 -11.58 7.13 25.24
N PRO A 592 -11.01 5.91 25.14
CA PRO A 592 -9.95 5.65 24.17
C PRO A 592 -10.54 5.74 22.76
N ALA A 593 -9.78 6.34 21.84
CA ALA A 593 -10.06 6.25 20.42
C ALA A 593 -9.94 4.79 19.93
N THR A 594 -10.46 4.49 18.75
CA THR A 594 -10.31 3.16 18.13
C THR A 594 -9.38 3.22 16.94
N ALA A 595 -8.47 2.26 16.85
CA ALA A 595 -7.52 2.07 15.77
C ALA A 595 -7.94 0.89 14.88
N THR A 596 -7.75 1.00 13.57
CA THR A 596 -7.99 -0.12 12.63
C THR A 596 -6.66 -0.78 12.28
N VAL A 597 -6.46 -2.04 12.67
CA VAL A 597 -5.24 -2.84 12.40
C VAL A 597 -5.66 -4.16 11.79
N ASP A 598 -5.10 -4.52 10.63
CA ASP A 598 -5.43 -5.74 9.87
C ASP A 598 -6.95 -5.93 9.64
N GLY A 599 -7.67 -4.82 9.44
CA GLY A 599 -9.13 -4.82 9.25
C GLY A 599 -9.95 -4.94 10.54
N GLU A 600 -9.31 -5.10 11.71
CA GLU A 600 -9.95 -5.19 13.02
C GLU A 600 -9.91 -3.86 13.77
N SER A 601 -11.00 -3.53 14.46
CA SER A 601 -11.05 -2.37 15.36
C SER A 601 -10.52 -2.74 16.75
N ARG A 602 -9.56 -1.96 17.26
CA ARG A 602 -8.94 -2.13 18.57
C ARG A 602 -8.95 -0.81 19.33
N LYS A 603 -9.16 -0.85 20.64
CA LYS A 603 -9.03 0.37 21.46
C LYS A 603 -7.57 0.80 21.51
N LEU A 604 -7.34 2.11 21.38
CA LEU A 604 -5.99 2.65 21.21
C LEU A 604 -5.15 2.49 22.49
N ASP A 605 -5.76 2.59 23.68
CA ASP A 605 -5.11 2.30 24.97
C ASP A 605 -4.59 0.86 25.06
N ALA A 606 -5.41 -0.12 24.67
CA ALA A 606 -5.02 -1.52 24.63
C ALA A 606 -3.91 -1.77 23.58
N LEU A 607 -3.96 -1.09 22.44
CA LEU A 607 -2.94 -1.20 21.40
C LEU A 607 -1.58 -0.68 21.88
N PHE A 608 -1.54 0.49 22.53
CA PHE A 608 -0.32 1.02 23.13
C PHE A 608 0.20 0.11 24.26
N ALA A 609 -0.68 -0.42 25.10
CA ALA A 609 -0.27 -1.34 26.16
C ALA A 609 0.41 -2.60 25.61
N ALA A 610 -0.08 -3.14 24.49
CA ALA A 610 0.44 -4.35 23.85
C ALA A 610 1.70 -4.11 22.99
N HIS A 611 1.79 -2.95 22.33
CA HIS A 611 2.81 -2.68 21.30
C HIS A 611 3.56 -1.35 21.52
N GLY A 612 3.67 -0.90 22.78
CA GLY A 612 4.20 0.42 23.12
C GLY A 612 5.61 0.69 22.60
N GLU A 613 6.51 -0.29 22.70
CA GLU A 613 7.88 -0.16 22.15
C GLU A 613 7.88 0.02 20.64
N GLU A 614 7.03 -0.72 19.92
CA GLU A 614 6.94 -0.62 18.47
C GLU A 614 6.28 0.71 18.04
N LEU A 615 5.24 1.17 18.74
CA LEU A 615 4.51 2.38 18.43
C LEU A 615 5.25 3.67 18.81
N LEU A 616 5.89 3.70 19.98
CA LEU A 616 6.54 4.88 20.55
C LEU A 616 8.06 4.92 20.32
N GLY A 617 8.68 3.80 19.94
CA GLY A 617 10.13 3.73 19.77
C GLY A 617 10.86 4.18 21.05
N THR A 618 11.78 5.15 20.92
CA THR A 618 12.58 5.66 22.04
C THR A 618 11.73 6.35 23.13
N ALA A 619 10.55 6.90 22.79
CA ALA A 619 9.67 7.52 23.77
C ALA A 619 9.06 6.52 24.77
N ALA A 620 9.03 5.22 24.45
CA ALA A 620 8.59 4.19 25.40
C ALA A 620 9.46 4.19 26.67
N GLY A 621 10.75 4.52 26.56
CA GLY A 621 11.64 4.65 27.72
C GLY A 621 11.31 5.84 28.64
N ARG A 622 10.65 6.88 28.11
CA ARG A 622 10.27 8.09 28.86
C ARG A 622 8.87 7.98 29.47
N PHE A 623 7.94 7.37 28.75
CA PHE A 623 6.51 7.39 29.07
C PHE A 623 5.89 6.00 29.26
N GLY A 624 6.69 4.93 29.17
CA GLY A 624 6.20 3.56 29.17
C GLY A 624 5.39 3.23 27.91
N ASN A 625 4.57 2.18 27.98
CA ASN A 625 3.73 1.73 26.88
C ASN A 625 2.41 2.52 26.79
N ALA A 626 2.47 3.84 26.97
CA ALA A 626 1.30 4.72 26.95
C ALA A 626 1.58 5.99 26.13
N LEU A 627 0.59 6.41 25.32
CA LEU A 627 0.67 7.69 24.63
C LEU A 627 0.62 8.83 25.65
N PRO A 628 1.63 9.72 25.72
CA PRO A 628 1.76 10.69 26.81
C PRO A 628 0.83 11.89 26.70
N TYR A 629 0.06 11.99 25.61
CA TYR A 629 -0.80 13.13 25.32
C TYR A 629 -2.20 12.70 24.87
N LEU A 630 -3.12 13.66 24.94
CA LEU A 630 -4.47 13.57 24.41
C LEU A 630 -4.74 14.77 23.49
N LEU A 631 -4.96 14.50 22.20
CA LEU A 631 -5.41 15.47 21.22
C LEU A 631 -6.94 15.54 21.23
N LYS A 632 -7.48 16.75 21.18
CA LYS A 632 -8.93 16.97 21.17
C LYS A 632 -9.35 18.09 20.24
N VAL A 633 -10.57 17.96 19.70
CA VAL A 633 -11.30 19.10 19.14
C VAL A 633 -12.42 19.46 20.11
N LEU A 634 -12.44 20.69 20.61
CA LEU A 634 -13.46 21.18 21.54
C LEU A 634 -14.41 22.16 20.83
N ASP A 635 -15.68 22.12 21.20
CA ASP A 635 -16.72 23.07 20.78
C ASP A 635 -17.43 23.64 22.02
N ALA A 636 -16.88 24.73 22.58
CA ALA A 636 -17.42 25.39 23.77
C ALA A 636 -18.58 26.31 23.37
N ARG A 637 -19.82 25.80 23.46
CA ARG A 637 -21.03 26.62 23.28
C ARG A 637 -21.38 27.39 24.54
N LYS A 638 -21.31 26.73 25.70
CA LYS A 638 -21.45 27.33 27.03
C LYS A 638 -20.08 27.50 27.68
N MET A 639 -20.03 28.36 28.67
CA MET A 639 -18.84 28.54 29.49
C MET A 639 -18.50 27.24 30.22
N LEU A 640 -17.20 26.94 30.32
CA LEU A 640 -16.68 25.89 31.19
C LEU A 640 -16.38 26.48 32.57
N SER A 641 -16.32 25.61 33.57
CA SER A 641 -15.96 26.02 34.93
C SER A 641 -14.53 26.56 34.99
N ILE A 642 -14.29 27.49 35.92
CA ILE A 642 -12.93 27.95 36.23
C ILE A 642 -12.15 26.79 36.82
N GLN A 643 -10.93 26.61 36.33
CA GLN A 643 -10.09 25.48 36.72
C GLN A 643 -8.61 25.85 36.80
N ALA A 644 -7.86 25.07 37.58
CA ALA A 644 -6.41 25.05 37.60
C ALA A 644 -5.92 23.59 37.70
N HIS A 645 -4.71 23.35 37.19
CA HIS A 645 -4.09 22.02 37.20
C HIS A 645 -2.85 21.99 38.09
N PRO A 646 -2.63 20.93 38.86
CA PRO A 646 -1.45 20.81 39.72
C PRO A 646 -0.17 20.63 38.90
N THR A 647 0.97 21.00 39.50
CA THR A 647 2.29 20.53 39.04
C THR A 647 2.41 19.03 39.25
N LYS A 648 3.39 18.38 38.61
CA LYS A 648 3.57 16.92 38.72
C LYS A 648 3.81 16.49 40.18
N ALA A 649 4.68 17.20 40.89
CA ALA A 649 4.94 16.95 42.29
C ALA A 649 3.70 17.14 43.18
N GLN A 650 2.86 18.15 42.90
CA GLN A 650 1.59 18.35 43.60
C GLN A 650 0.58 17.24 43.28
N ALA A 651 0.52 16.76 42.04
CA ALA A 651 -0.35 15.67 41.63
C ALA A 651 0.03 14.36 42.32
N GLU A 652 1.32 14.00 42.33
CA GLU A 652 1.86 12.84 43.03
C GLU A 652 1.53 12.90 44.53
N ALA A 653 1.89 14.00 45.19
CA ALA A 653 1.65 14.17 46.62
C ALA A 653 0.14 14.21 46.97
N GLY A 654 -0.67 14.85 46.13
CA GLY A 654 -2.12 14.94 46.30
C GLY A 654 -2.81 13.59 46.14
N TYR A 655 -2.46 12.85 45.08
CA TYR A 655 -2.98 11.52 44.81
C TYR A 655 -2.63 10.56 45.94
N ASP A 656 -1.37 10.50 46.37
CA ASP A 656 -0.91 9.59 47.42
C ASP A 656 -1.56 9.91 48.77
N ARG A 657 -1.81 11.20 49.07
CA ARG A 657 -2.51 11.62 50.27
C ARG A 657 -3.98 11.20 50.26
N GLU A 658 -4.68 11.39 49.14
CA GLU A 658 -6.09 10.97 49.01
C GLU A 658 -6.24 9.44 48.97
N ASP A 659 -5.27 8.72 48.40
CA ASP A 659 -5.20 7.26 48.39
C ASP A 659 -4.94 6.68 49.79
N ALA A 660 -3.99 7.26 50.54
CA ALA A 660 -3.75 6.90 51.94
C ALA A 660 -4.98 7.16 52.84
N ALA A 661 -5.75 8.21 52.52
CA ALA A 661 -7.03 8.52 53.16
C ALA A 661 -8.20 7.66 52.64
N LYS A 662 -7.97 6.78 51.67
CA LYS A 662 -8.96 5.88 51.04
C LYS A 662 -10.17 6.61 50.44
N VAL A 663 -9.95 7.81 49.89
CA VAL A 663 -10.98 8.51 49.12
C VAL A 663 -11.17 7.77 47.81
N ASP A 664 -12.37 7.29 47.50
CA ASP A 664 -12.62 6.54 46.27
C ASP A 664 -12.28 7.35 45.00
N ILE A 665 -11.73 6.70 43.98
CA ILE A 665 -11.28 7.36 42.73
C ILE A 665 -12.43 8.03 41.96
N SER A 666 -13.69 7.65 42.22
CA SER A 666 -14.90 8.23 41.65
C SER A 666 -15.57 9.26 42.56
N ALA A 667 -15.09 9.44 43.80
CA ALA A 667 -15.74 10.31 44.78
C ALA A 667 -15.81 11.77 44.27
N PRO A 668 -16.96 12.47 44.43
CA PRO A 668 -17.14 13.81 43.87
C PRO A 668 -16.26 14.88 44.53
N ASN A 669 -15.74 14.60 45.73
CA ASN A 669 -14.84 15.47 46.50
C ASN A 669 -13.36 15.10 46.34
N ARG A 670 -13.00 14.13 45.50
CA ARG A 670 -11.60 13.78 45.22
C ARG A 670 -11.00 14.77 44.22
N ASN A 671 -9.86 15.38 44.56
CA ASN A 671 -9.21 16.39 43.72
C ASN A 671 -8.22 15.78 42.72
N TYR A 672 -7.56 14.67 43.07
CA TYR A 672 -6.48 14.08 42.27
C TYR A 672 -6.88 12.69 41.73
N ARG A 673 -7.11 12.62 40.42
CA ARG A 673 -7.52 11.40 39.70
C ARG A 673 -6.33 10.59 39.17
N ASP A 674 -5.17 11.21 39.06
CA ASP A 674 -3.92 10.56 38.68
C ASP A 674 -2.71 11.29 39.26
N ARG A 675 -1.51 10.71 39.09
CA ARG A 675 -0.24 11.29 39.55
C ARG A 675 0.40 12.25 38.53
N ASN A 676 -0.27 12.56 37.42
CA ASN A 676 0.32 13.34 36.35
C ASN A 676 -0.09 14.83 36.41
N HIS A 677 0.72 15.69 35.82
CA HIS A 677 0.32 17.08 35.59
C HIS A 677 -0.56 17.20 34.34
N LYS A 678 -1.10 18.40 34.10
CA LYS A 678 -1.93 18.70 32.93
C LYS A 678 -1.59 20.05 32.30
N PRO A 679 -0.41 20.21 31.69
CA PRO A 679 -0.15 21.33 30.79
C PRO A 679 -0.98 21.17 29.53
N GLU A 680 -1.48 22.28 29.00
CA GLU A 680 -2.38 22.31 27.85
C GLU A 680 -1.92 23.38 26.85
N VAL A 681 -2.05 23.09 25.57
CA VAL A 681 -1.98 24.08 24.49
C VAL A 681 -3.26 23.98 23.69
N HIS A 682 -3.81 25.13 23.30
CA HIS A 682 -4.96 25.16 22.42
C HIS A 682 -4.75 26.13 21.27
N VAL A 683 -5.26 25.78 20.10
CA VAL A 683 -5.22 26.58 18.88
C VAL A 683 -6.65 26.82 18.42
N ALA A 684 -7.05 28.08 18.34
CA ALA A 684 -8.40 28.48 17.98
C ALA A 684 -8.75 28.05 16.54
N LEU A 685 -9.91 27.43 16.36
CA LEU A 685 -10.48 27.06 15.06
C LEU A 685 -11.54 28.07 14.60
N THR A 686 -12.22 28.68 15.56
CA THR A 686 -13.14 29.83 15.38
C THR A 686 -12.64 30.99 16.25
N PRO A 687 -13.24 32.20 16.21
CA PRO A 687 -13.05 33.17 17.29
C PRO A 687 -13.28 32.48 18.63
N PHE A 688 -12.31 32.55 19.53
CA PHE A 688 -12.28 31.76 20.76
C PHE A 688 -11.99 32.66 21.96
N TYR A 689 -12.87 32.61 22.96
CA TYR A 689 -12.79 33.43 24.16
C TYR A 689 -12.46 32.57 25.37
N LEU A 690 -11.51 33.03 26.19
CA LEU A 690 -11.10 32.35 27.41
C LEU A 690 -10.68 33.32 28.51
N LEU A 691 -10.71 32.83 29.75
CA LEU A 691 -10.00 33.43 30.88
C LEU A 691 -8.64 32.74 31.03
N HIS A 692 -7.57 33.50 31.29
CA HIS A 692 -6.21 32.94 31.46
C HIS A 692 -5.37 33.74 32.44
N GLY A 693 -5.04 33.14 33.59
CA GLY A 693 -4.16 33.73 34.60
C GLY A 693 -4.70 35.03 35.21
N PHE A 694 -4.10 35.50 36.30
CA PHE A 694 -4.46 36.81 36.86
C PHE A 694 -3.96 37.93 35.96
N ARG A 695 -4.82 38.90 35.68
CA ARG A 695 -4.41 40.12 34.97
C ARG A 695 -3.50 40.97 35.86
N PRO A 696 -2.67 41.86 35.28
CA PRO A 696 -1.86 42.79 36.07
C PRO A 696 -2.68 43.51 37.14
N LEU A 697 -2.14 43.64 38.36
CA LEU A 697 -2.86 44.24 39.47
C LEU A 697 -3.36 45.65 39.18
N GLU A 698 -2.67 46.41 38.32
CA GLU A 698 -3.08 47.72 37.84
C GLU A 698 -4.40 47.64 37.04
N GLU A 699 -4.55 46.63 36.18
CA GLU A 699 -5.79 46.41 35.44
C GLU A 699 -6.92 45.96 36.36
N ILE A 700 -6.63 45.15 37.39
CA ILE A 700 -7.62 44.83 38.43
C ILE A 700 -8.06 46.10 39.16
N ALA A 701 -7.14 47.00 39.48
CA ALA A 701 -7.45 48.27 40.12
C ALA A 701 -8.34 49.15 39.23
N GLU A 702 -8.05 49.24 37.93
CA GLU A 702 -8.88 49.96 36.97
C GLU A 702 -10.27 49.34 36.82
N GLU A 703 -10.38 48.00 36.79
CA GLU A 703 -11.68 47.34 36.78
C GLU A 703 -12.47 47.57 38.07
N MET A 704 -11.83 47.58 39.23
CA MET A 704 -12.52 47.93 40.49
C MET A 704 -13.01 49.39 40.51
N LYS A 705 -12.35 50.30 39.79
CA LYS A 705 -12.83 51.69 39.61
C LYS A 705 -14.04 51.74 38.67
N ARG A 706 -14.00 50.98 37.56
CA ARG A 706 -15.09 50.90 36.57
C ARG A 706 -16.32 50.15 37.07
N THR A 707 -16.10 49.20 37.99
CA THR A 707 -17.09 48.30 38.57
C THR A 707 -17.06 48.45 40.09
N PRO A 708 -17.64 49.54 40.64
CA PRO A 708 -17.48 49.93 42.04
C PRO A 708 -17.95 48.86 43.04
N GLU A 709 -18.86 47.98 42.64
CA GLU A 709 -19.34 46.87 43.46
C GLU A 709 -18.19 45.95 43.90
N LEU A 710 -17.17 45.80 43.04
CA LEU A 710 -16.00 44.96 43.32
C LEU A 710 -15.05 45.56 44.36
N SER A 711 -15.16 46.86 44.68
CA SER A 711 -14.35 47.48 45.74
C SER A 711 -14.58 46.83 47.12
N ALA A 712 -15.75 46.23 47.32
CA ALA A 712 -16.10 45.47 48.52
C ALA A 712 -15.30 44.15 48.67
N LEU A 713 -14.70 43.64 47.58
CA LEU A 713 -13.81 42.48 47.65
C LEU A 713 -12.57 42.77 48.51
N MET A 714 -11.99 43.96 48.37
CA MET A 714 -10.87 44.41 49.20
C MET A 714 -10.82 45.93 49.31
N THR A 715 -11.23 46.44 50.47
CA THR A 715 -11.12 47.86 50.78
C THR A 715 -9.65 48.31 50.79
N GLY A 716 -9.38 49.44 50.11
CA GLY A 716 -8.04 50.03 50.01
C GLY A 716 -7.08 49.27 49.08
N PHE A 717 -7.58 48.47 48.15
CA PHE A 717 -6.76 47.71 47.19
C PHE A 717 -5.73 48.59 46.46
N VAL A 718 -6.14 49.76 45.96
CA VAL A 718 -5.24 50.70 45.25
C VAL A 718 -4.04 51.12 46.11
N GLY A 719 -4.27 51.52 47.37
CA GLY A 719 -3.17 51.90 48.27
C GLY A 719 -2.26 50.71 48.65
N ARG A 720 -2.82 49.49 48.72
CA ARG A 720 -2.03 48.26 48.93
C ARG A 720 -1.17 47.93 47.70
N LEU A 721 -1.69 48.16 46.50
CA LEU A 721 -0.96 48.01 45.24
C LEU A 721 0.18 49.03 45.15
N GLU A 722 -0.08 50.30 45.44
CA GLU A 722 0.95 51.35 45.51
C GLU A 722 2.07 50.99 46.49
N THR A 723 1.71 50.40 47.64
CA THR A 723 2.69 49.93 48.63
C THR A 723 3.50 48.73 48.13
N ALA A 724 2.89 47.82 47.37
CA ALA A 724 3.57 46.67 46.80
C ALA A 724 4.54 47.06 45.67
N GLY A 725 4.22 48.12 44.92
CA GLY A 725 5.06 48.63 43.83
C GLY A 725 5.41 47.54 42.81
N SER A 726 6.70 47.43 42.47
CA SER A 726 7.24 46.41 41.56
C SER A 726 7.78 45.17 42.26
N ASP A 727 7.58 45.01 43.58
CA ASP A 727 8.03 43.82 44.32
C ASP A 727 7.13 42.62 43.98
N LYS A 728 7.70 41.66 43.24
CA LYS A 728 7.01 40.45 42.80
C LYS A 728 6.37 39.67 43.95
N ALA A 729 7.07 39.49 45.08
CA ALA A 729 6.55 38.71 46.20
C ALA A 729 5.41 39.45 46.92
N ALA A 730 5.51 40.77 47.06
CA ALA A 730 4.45 41.59 47.63
C ALA A 730 3.19 41.58 46.75
N ARG A 731 3.34 41.65 45.43
CA ARG A 731 2.26 41.56 44.44
C ARG A 731 1.56 40.20 44.46
N GLU A 732 2.33 39.10 44.43
CA GLU A 732 1.80 37.74 44.54
C GLU A 732 0.99 37.55 45.84
N LYS A 733 1.49 38.10 46.96
CA LYS A 733 0.77 38.08 48.24
C LYS A 733 -0.54 38.88 48.18
N LEU A 734 -0.56 40.02 47.49
CA LEU A 734 -1.74 40.86 47.36
C LEU A 734 -2.84 40.18 46.54
N ILE A 735 -2.52 39.65 45.35
CA ILE A 735 -3.50 38.93 44.53
C ILE A 735 -3.98 37.65 45.21
N ARG A 736 -3.10 36.92 45.89
CA ARG A 736 -3.49 35.75 46.71
C ARG A 736 -4.47 36.13 47.81
N ALA A 737 -4.24 37.25 48.50
CA ALA A 737 -5.16 37.74 49.53
C ALA A 737 -6.52 38.15 48.95
N LEU A 738 -6.53 38.81 47.79
CA LEU A 738 -7.74 39.21 47.07
C LEU A 738 -8.56 38.00 46.63
N TYR A 739 -7.92 37.06 45.93
CA TYR A 739 -8.60 35.87 45.43
C TYR A 739 -9.06 34.96 46.58
N LYS A 740 -8.24 34.77 47.62
CA LYS A 740 -8.68 34.05 48.84
C LYS A 740 -9.92 34.69 49.43
N ARG A 741 -9.96 36.03 49.55
CA ARG A 741 -11.14 36.72 50.07
C ARG A 741 -12.36 36.48 49.20
N ALA A 742 -12.24 36.57 47.87
CA ALA A 742 -13.31 36.24 46.93
C ALA A 742 -13.84 34.81 47.12
N MET A 743 -12.92 33.85 47.31
CA MET A 743 -13.26 32.44 47.44
C MET A 743 -13.74 32.00 48.82
N THR A 744 -13.47 32.76 49.90
CA THR A 744 -13.83 32.35 51.28
C THR A 744 -14.85 33.26 51.96
N MET A 745 -15.32 34.35 51.32
CA MET A 745 -16.32 35.20 51.95
C MET A 745 -17.67 34.46 52.14
N PRO A 746 -18.48 34.86 53.14
CA PRO A 746 -19.82 34.31 53.33
C PRO A 746 -20.68 34.48 52.07
N GLN A 747 -21.52 33.49 51.77
CA GLN A 747 -22.36 33.50 50.57
C GLN A 747 -23.26 34.75 50.49
N THR A 748 -23.80 35.20 51.62
CA THR A 748 -24.60 36.44 51.69
C THR A 748 -23.84 37.68 51.21
N ALA A 749 -22.53 37.76 51.45
CA ALA A 749 -21.69 38.85 50.94
C ALA A 749 -21.44 38.70 49.43
N VAL A 750 -21.23 37.47 48.95
CA VAL A 750 -21.13 37.17 47.51
C VAL A 750 -22.39 37.65 46.79
N ASP A 751 -23.56 37.25 47.29
CA ASP A 751 -24.85 37.59 46.68
C ASP A 751 -25.10 39.08 46.71
N THR A 752 -24.77 39.76 47.81
CA THR A 752 -24.94 41.22 47.91
C THR A 752 -24.14 41.95 46.83
N ILE A 753 -22.86 41.59 46.66
CA ILE A 753 -21.99 42.24 45.67
C ILE A 753 -22.45 41.89 44.25
N LEU A 754 -22.67 40.60 43.97
CA LEU A 754 -23.00 40.15 42.62
C LEU A 754 -24.42 40.54 42.19
N ASN A 755 -25.40 40.61 43.10
CA ASN A 755 -26.74 41.11 42.75
C ASN A 755 -26.71 42.61 42.41
N ALA A 756 -25.98 43.43 43.17
CA ALA A 756 -25.81 44.84 42.85
C ALA A 756 -25.13 45.04 41.47
N LEU A 757 -24.10 44.23 41.20
CA LEU A 757 -23.45 44.21 39.90
C LEU A 757 -24.45 43.84 38.78
N LEU A 758 -25.17 42.73 38.93
CA LEU A 758 -26.08 42.22 37.91
C LEU A 758 -27.27 43.16 37.67
N GLU A 759 -27.79 43.83 38.71
CA GLU A 759 -28.83 44.85 38.59
C GLU A 759 -28.34 46.04 37.73
N ARG A 760 -27.10 46.50 37.97
CA ARG A 760 -26.49 47.52 37.11
C ARG A 760 -26.32 47.04 35.67
N LEU A 761 -25.95 45.78 35.45
CA LEU A 761 -25.78 45.22 34.11
C LEU A 761 -27.10 45.00 33.36
N GLN A 762 -28.20 44.75 34.09
CA GLN A 762 -29.54 44.59 33.49
C GLN A 762 -30.08 45.88 32.86
N THR A 763 -29.68 47.04 33.37
CA THR A 763 -30.18 48.35 32.92
C THR A 763 -29.39 48.95 31.76
N ARG A 764 -28.38 48.25 31.24
CA ARG A 764 -27.50 48.71 30.16
C ARG A 764 -27.74 47.96 28.85
N VAL A 765 -27.36 48.62 27.74
CA VAL A 765 -27.19 47.96 26.44
C VAL A 765 -26.18 46.81 26.61
N GLU A 766 -26.43 45.67 25.96
CA GLU A 766 -25.54 44.51 26.03
C GLU A 766 -24.07 44.90 25.73
N PRO A 767 -23.13 44.64 26.65
CA PRO A 767 -21.72 44.94 26.44
C PRO A 767 -21.14 44.07 25.31
N PRO A 768 -20.09 44.53 24.61
CA PRO A 768 -19.38 43.68 23.65
C PRO A 768 -18.67 42.51 24.37
N LYS A 769 -18.39 41.42 23.66
CA LYS A 769 -17.66 40.24 24.18
C LYS A 769 -16.23 40.54 24.66
N SER A 770 -15.67 41.69 24.29
CA SER A 770 -14.40 42.19 24.84
C SER A 770 -14.53 42.74 26.26
N SER A 771 -15.75 42.90 26.78
CA SER A 771 -16.00 43.39 28.13
C SER A 771 -16.23 42.24 29.12
N PRO A 772 -15.64 42.28 30.33
CA PRO A 772 -15.93 41.31 31.38
C PRO A 772 -17.41 41.35 31.82
N ASP A 773 -18.11 42.48 31.69
CA ASP A 773 -19.53 42.62 32.01
C ASP A 773 -20.41 41.65 31.20
N TYR A 774 -20.07 41.43 29.91
CA TYR A 774 -20.80 40.49 29.04
C TYR A 774 -20.75 39.08 29.62
N TRP A 775 -19.54 38.63 29.98
CA TRP A 775 -19.30 37.29 30.49
C TRP A 775 -19.83 37.12 31.91
N ALA A 776 -19.77 38.14 32.76
CA ALA A 776 -20.35 38.09 34.10
C ALA A 776 -21.87 37.90 34.06
N ARG A 777 -22.54 38.62 33.15
CA ARG A 777 -23.99 38.47 32.92
C ARG A 777 -24.32 37.06 32.43
N ARG A 778 -23.57 36.56 31.46
CA ARG A 778 -23.74 35.21 30.91
C ARG A 778 -23.51 34.12 31.96
N ALA A 779 -22.43 34.24 32.74
CA ALA A 779 -22.10 33.31 33.81
C ALA A 779 -23.21 33.21 34.87
N ALA A 780 -23.81 34.34 35.24
CA ALA A 780 -24.93 34.36 36.19
C ALA A 780 -26.19 33.65 35.66
N THR A 781 -26.34 33.54 34.33
CA THR A 781 -27.43 32.80 33.69
C THR A 781 -27.09 31.32 33.50
N GLU A 782 -25.85 31.00 33.12
CA GLU A 782 -25.45 29.62 32.82
C GLU A 782 -25.13 28.78 34.07
N PHE A 783 -24.78 29.44 35.19
CA PHE A 783 -24.46 28.78 36.47
C PHE A 783 -25.34 29.27 37.63
N PRO A 784 -26.65 29.01 37.60
CA PRO A 784 -27.51 29.29 38.74
C PRO A 784 -27.18 28.34 39.90
N LEU A 785 -27.15 28.88 41.12
CA LEU A 785 -27.09 28.06 42.33
C LEU A 785 -28.49 27.97 42.99
N PRO A 786 -28.75 26.96 43.83
CA PRO A 786 -29.96 26.88 44.64
C PRO A 786 -30.22 28.14 45.46
N ASP A 787 -31.47 28.36 45.86
CA ASP A 787 -31.90 29.48 46.73
C ASP A 787 -31.57 30.88 46.19
N ASN A 788 -31.45 31.02 44.87
CA ASN A 788 -31.04 32.25 44.16
C ASN A 788 -29.65 32.77 44.55
N HIS A 789 -28.78 31.91 45.09
CA HIS A 789 -27.39 32.24 45.35
C HIS A 789 -26.62 32.48 44.04
N ARG A 790 -25.55 33.28 44.11
CA ARG A 790 -24.64 33.56 42.98
C ARG A 790 -23.33 32.81 43.12
N ASP A 791 -22.86 32.23 42.02
CA ASP A 791 -21.55 31.58 41.99
C ASP A 791 -20.43 32.61 42.13
N ARG A 792 -19.59 32.43 43.16
CA ARG A 792 -18.46 33.33 43.45
C ARG A 792 -17.38 33.35 42.35
N GLY A 793 -17.35 32.34 41.49
CA GLY A 793 -16.49 32.28 40.31
C GLY A 793 -16.69 33.47 39.36
N ILE A 794 -17.85 34.12 39.38
CA ILE A 794 -18.12 35.33 38.59
C ILE A 794 -17.10 36.45 38.88
N PHE A 795 -16.57 36.55 40.11
CA PHE A 795 -15.52 37.53 40.42
C PHE A 795 -14.28 37.31 39.56
N SER A 796 -13.94 36.06 39.24
CA SER A 796 -12.73 35.73 38.46
C SER A 796 -12.77 36.30 37.05
N ILE A 797 -13.95 36.60 36.48
CA ILE A 797 -14.08 37.23 35.16
C ILE A 797 -13.44 38.63 35.14
N TYR A 798 -13.42 39.31 36.28
CA TYR A 798 -12.78 40.63 36.45
C TYR A 798 -11.35 40.54 36.98
N LEU A 799 -10.94 39.40 37.53
CA LEU A 799 -9.60 39.21 38.10
C LEU A 799 -8.63 38.52 37.13
N LEU A 800 -9.14 37.70 36.21
CA LEU A 800 -8.34 36.95 35.24
C LEU A 800 -8.26 37.70 33.91
N ASN A 801 -7.24 37.46 33.08
CA ASN A 801 -7.19 38.07 31.75
C ASN A 801 -8.32 37.52 30.88
N LEU A 802 -9.09 38.41 30.24
CA LEU A 802 -10.07 38.03 29.22
C LEU A 802 -9.37 38.04 27.85
N VAL A 803 -9.12 36.86 27.30
CA VAL A 803 -8.37 36.66 26.06
C VAL A 803 -9.35 36.33 24.92
N SER A 804 -9.12 36.95 23.76
CA SER A 804 -9.81 36.64 22.51
C SER A 804 -8.78 36.22 21.48
N LEU A 805 -8.91 35.00 20.96
CA LEU A 805 -8.05 34.43 19.94
C LEU A 805 -8.77 34.42 18.59
N SER A 806 -8.06 34.87 17.56
CA SER A 806 -8.47 34.66 16.17
C SER A 806 -8.13 33.23 15.73
N PRO A 807 -8.84 32.66 14.73
CA PRO A 807 -8.49 31.35 14.18
C PRO A 807 -7.01 31.24 13.82
N GLY A 808 -6.36 30.18 14.28
CA GLY A 808 -4.93 29.93 14.13
C GLY A 808 -4.03 30.58 15.20
N GLN A 809 -4.56 31.37 16.14
CA GLN A 809 -3.84 31.76 17.35
C GLN A 809 -4.07 30.75 18.47
N GLY A 810 -3.11 30.64 19.38
CA GLY A 810 -3.21 29.77 20.55
C GLY A 810 -2.74 30.40 21.84
N THR A 811 -2.87 29.69 22.96
CA THR A 811 -2.12 29.97 24.19
C THR A 811 -1.66 28.67 24.84
N TYR A 812 -0.68 28.76 25.71
CA TYR A 812 -0.20 27.65 26.53
C TYR A 812 -0.59 27.88 28.00
N GLN A 813 -1.08 26.82 28.65
CA GLN A 813 -1.51 26.81 30.04
C GLN A 813 -0.60 25.87 30.83
N PRO A 814 0.44 26.39 31.50
CA PRO A 814 1.21 25.60 32.44
C PRO A 814 0.39 25.30 33.71
N ALA A 815 0.90 24.38 34.53
CA ALA A 815 0.34 24.08 35.84
C ALA A 815 0.17 25.34 36.71
N GLY A 816 -0.89 25.36 37.51
CA GLY A 816 -1.24 26.42 38.45
C GLY A 816 -1.99 27.62 37.84
N ILE A 817 -2.10 27.71 36.51
CA ILE A 817 -2.83 28.83 35.88
C ILE A 817 -4.34 28.61 35.99
N LEU A 818 -5.03 29.57 36.64
CA LEU A 818 -6.50 29.64 36.61
C LEU A 818 -6.98 30.02 35.20
N HIS A 819 -7.89 29.25 34.66
CA HIS A 819 -8.45 29.51 33.33
C HIS A 819 -9.86 28.94 33.18
N ALA A 820 -10.57 29.38 32.14
CA ALA A 820 -11.87 28.86 31.74
C ALA A 820 -12.11 29.16 30.26
N TYR A 821 -12.61 28.19 29.51
CA TYR A 821 -13.09 28.44 28.14
C TYR A 821 -14.49 29.05 28.20
N LEU A 822 -14.70 30.13 27.46
CA LEU A 822 -15.92 30.91 27.51
C LEU A 822 -16.84 30.63 26.32
N GLU A 823 -16.27 30.62 25.11
CA GLU A 823 -16.99 30.33 23.88
C GLU A 823 -16.04 30.07 22.69
N GLY A 824 -16.42 29.16 21.81
CA GLY A 824 -15.78 28.90 20.50
C GLY A 824 -15.22 27.49 20.37
N ALA A 825 -14.67 27.16 19.20
CA ALA A 825 -14.02 25.88 18.93
C ALA A 825 -12.49 26.00 18.85
N ASN A 826 -11.79 24.99 19.37
CA ASN A 826 -10.33 24.93 19.34
C ASN A 826 -9.82 23.48 19.15
N MET A 827 -8.57 23.38 18.72
CA MET A 827 -7.77 22.17 18.81
C MET A 827 -6.94 22.23 20.10
N GLU A 828 -7.15 21.30 21.02
CA GLU A 828 -6.43 21.21 22.29
C GLU A 828 -5.49 20.00 22.29
N LEU A 829 -4.29 20.18 22.81
CA LEU A 829 -3.35 19.11 23.09
C LEU A 829 -2.85 19.26 24.52
N MET A 830 -2.99 18.17 25.29
CA MET A 830 -2.68 18.17 26.71
C MET A 830 -1.95 16.89 27.10
N ALA A 831 -1.18 16.93 28.19
CA ALA A 831 -0.65 15.71 28.79
C ALA A 831 -1.80 14.83 29.28
N ALA A 832 -1.66 13.51 29.20
CA ALA A 832 -2.71 12.60 29.63
C ALA A 832 -2.93 12.66 31.16
N SER A 833 -3.95 13.40 31.60
CA SER A 833 -4.35 13.57 33.01
C SER A 833 -5.79 14.06 33.16
N ASP A 834 -6.44 13.64 34.24
CA ASP A 834 -7.79 14.00 34.69
C ASP A 834 -7.78 14.97 35.89
N ASN A 835 -6.61 15.43 36.33
CA ASN A 835 -6.49 16.32 37.49
C ASN A 835 -7.05 17.72 37.21
N VAL A 836 -8.16 18.08 37.86
CA VAL A 836 -8.82 19.38 37.66
C VAL A 836 -9.35 19.93 38.98
N LEU A 837 -8.78 21.03 39.47
CA LEU A 837 -9.27 21.76 40.63
C LEU A 837 -10.19 22.89 40.19
N ARG A 838 -11.40 22.94 40.74
CA ARG A 838 -12.42 23.92 40.34
C ARG A 838 -12.28 25.22 41.13
N GLY A 839 -12.45 26.36 40.47
CA GLY A 839 -12.42 27.71 41.03
C GLY A 839 -13.76 28.46 40.97
N GLY A 840 -14.85 27.76 40.68
CA GLY A 840 -16.20 28.31 40.52
C GLY A 840 -16.75 28.11 39.11
N LEU A 841 -17.94 28.65 38.87
CA LEU A 841 -18.75 28.38 37.68
C LEU A 841 -19.02 26.88 37.51
N THR A 842 -19.45 26.23 38.59
CA THR A 842 -19.71 24.80 38.58
C THR A 842 -20.67 24.40 39.71
N PRO A 843 -21.57 23.44 39.46
CA PRO A 843 -22.35 22.82 40.55
C PRO A 843 -21.54 21.77 41.32
N LYS A 844 -20.31 21.44 40.88
CA LYS A 844 -19.46 20.41 41.49
C LYS A 844 -18.74 20.95 42.74
N HIS A 845 -18.14 20.04 43.51
CA HIS A 845 -17.37 20.38 44.70
C HIS A 845 -16.21 21.34 44.36
N VAL A 846 -16.06 22.38 45.20
CA VAL A 846 -14.97 23.36 45.13
C VAL A 846 -14.18 23.31 46.44
N ASP A 847 -13.00 22.68 46.41
CA ASP A 847 -12.06 22.71 47.51
C ASP A 847 -11.19 23.97 47.43
N VAL A 848 -11.64 25.03 48.10
CA VAL A 848 -10.95 26.33 48.09
C VAL A 848 -9.55 26.21 48.71
N THR A 849 -9.37 25.36 49.73
CA THR A 849 -8.08 25.28 50.43
C THR A 849 -7.04 24.66 49.52
N GLU A 850 -7.39 23.56 48.85
CA GLU A 850 -6.51 22.89 47.90
C GLU A 850 -6.27 23.74 46.65
N LEU A 851 -7.31 24.40 46.12
CA LEU A 851 -7.16 25.32 44.99
C LEU A 851 -6.11 26.41 45.26
N LEU A 852 -6.17 27.06 46.43
CA LEU A 852 -5.21 28.11 46.82
C LEU A 852 -3.78 27.59 47.07
N SER A 853 -3.60 26.27 47.14
CA SER A 853 -2.30 25.58 47.23
C SER A 853 -1.68 25.37 45.84
N VAL A 854 -2.53 25.16 44.82
CA VAL A 854 -2.14 24.87 43.43
C VAL A 854 -1.95 26.13 42.59
N VAL A 855 -2.79 27.14 42.79
CA VAL A 855 -2.83 28.32 41.92
C VAL A 855 -1.53 29.14 41.97
N ASN A 856 -1.06 29.51 40.78
CA ASN A 856 0.00 30.48 40.59
C ASN A 856 -0.59 31.90 40.67
N PHE A 857 -0.06 32.70 41.61
CA PHE A 857 -0.52 34.05 41.92
C PHE A 857 0.31 35.15 41.24
N SER A 858 1.00 34.84 40.14
CA SER A 858 1.65 35.87 39.33
C SER A 858 0.62 36.65 38.49
N ASP A 859 0.76 37.97 38.41
CA ASP A 859 -0.11 38.86 37.66
C ASP A 859 0.52 39.30 36.32
N ASN A 860 0.41 38.45 35.31
CA ASN A 860 1.04 38.65 34.01
C ASN A 860 0.02 38.68 32.88
N GLN A 861 0.36 39.36 31.80
CA GLN A 861 -0.34 39.23 30.52
C GLN A 861 0.02 37.87 29.88
N PRO A 862 -0.97 37.12 29.36
CA PRO A 862 -0.73 35.84 28.72
C PRO A 862 -0.10 36.04 27.34
N GLU A 863 0.78 35.11 26.95
CA GLU A 863 1.36 35.09 25.62
C GLU A 863 0.35 34.50 24.62
N ILE A 864 0.05 35.26 23.56
CA ILE A 864 -0.71 34.75 22.41
C ILE A 864 0.27 34.13 21.42
N LEU A 865 0.15 32.83 21.21
CA LEU A 865 0.96 32.06 20.27
C LEU A 865 0.41 32.25 18.86
N ALA A 866 1.10 32.99 18.00
CA ALA A 866 0.79 33.06 16.57
C ALA A 866 1.27 31.82 15.78
N GLY A 867 2.13 31.02 16.39
CA GLY A 867 2.84 29.92 15.75
C GLY A 867 4.11 30.37 15.02
N GLU A 868 5.11 29.49 14.99
CA GLU A 868 6.41 29.66 14.34
C GLU A 868 6.39 28.92 13.00
N ALA A 869 6.60 29.62 11.88
CA ALA A 869 6.70 28.97 10.58
C ALA A 869 8.03 28.17 10.51
N VAL A 870 7.95 26.85 10.43
CA VAL A 870 9.12 25.96 10.32
C VAL A 870 9.34 25.47 8.89
N SER A 871 8.33 25.60 8.02
CA SER A 871 8.44 25.40 6.57
C SER A 871 7.43 26.28 5.83
N SER A 872 7.34 26.14 4.50
CA SER A 872 6.31 26.81 3.67
C SER A 872 4.87 26.41 4.05
N VAL A 873 4.70 25.24 4.67
CA VAL A 873 3.38 24.64 4.94
C VAL A 873 3.15 24.34 6.42
N GLU A 874 4.19 24.30 7.27
CA GLU A 874 4.08 23.93 8.69
C GLU A 874 4.28 25.13 9.61
N THR A 875 3.31 25.33 10.50
CA THR A 875 3.34 26.33 11.58
C THR A 875 3.30 25.63 12.93
N LEU A 876 4.36 25.78 13.72
CA LEU A 876 4.57 25.11 14.99
C LEU A 876 4.15 25.98 16.20
N TYR A 877 3.39 25.42 17.14
CA TYR A 877 3.06 26.09 18.41
C TYR A 877 3.99 25.55 19.49
N ARG A 878 5.13 26.21 19.67
CA ARG A 878 6.18 25.78 20.60
C ARG A 878 5.74 25.97 22.04
N THR A 879 5.90 24.94 22.87
CA THR A 879 5.63 24.98 24.30
C THR A 879 6.77 24.31 25.09
N PRO A 880 6.88 24.54 26.40
CA PRO A 880 7.81 23.82 27.27
C PRO A 880 7.42 22.38 27.59
N ALA A 881 6.28 21.88 27.09
CA ALA A 881 5.82 20.51 27.39
C ALA A 881 6.79 19.49 26.80
N THR A 882 7.02 18.39 27.53
CA THR A 882 7.90 17.31 27.06
C THR A 882 7.10 16.13 26.51
N GLU A 883 5.82 16.09 26.85
CA GLU A 883 4.86 15.05 26.51
C GLU A 883 4.34 15.25 25.07
N PHE A 884 4.29 16.48 24.59
CA PHE A 884 3.64 16.80 23.33
C PHE A 884 4.15 18.09 22.68
N GLN A 885 3.89 18.19 21.38
CA GLN A 885 4.06 19.38 20.56
C GLN A 885 3.02 19.36 19.43
N ILE A 886 2.47 20.52 19.06
CA ILE A 886 1.45 20.63 18.00
C ILE A 886 1.90 21.56 16.87
N SER A 887 1.64 21.16 15.64
CA SER A 887 1.76 22.03 14.46
C SER A 887 0.50 22.00 13.61
N ARG A 888 0.26 23.11 12.88
CA ARG A 888 -0.75 23.22 11.82
C ARG A 888 -0.05 23.10 10.48
N ILE A 889 -0.50 22.16 9.65
CA ILE A 889 -0.01 21.92 8.29
C ILE A 889 -1.05 22.47 7.31
N ALA A 890 -0.69 23.46 6.50
CA ALA A 890 -1.53 24.02 5.44
C ALA A 890 -0.94 23.66 4.08
N LEU A 891 -1.46 22.63 3.43
CA LEU A 891 -0.96 22.11 2.16
C LEU A 891 -1.71 22.73 0.97
N PRO A 892 -1.01 23.42 0.05
CA PRO A 892 -1.55 23.82 -1.24
C PRO A 892 -1.92 22.60 -2.11
N ALA A 893 -2.90 22.73 -3.00
CA ALA A 893 -3.50 21.63 -3.78
C ALA A 893 -2.54 20.77 -4.64
N SER A 894 -1.27 21.13 -4.76
CA SER A 894 -0.27 20.40 -5.57
C SER A 894 1.06 20.18 -4.85
N GLU A 895 1.12 20.43 -3.54
CA GLU A 895 2.35 20.28 -2.75
C GLU A 895 2.26 19.06 -1.83
N THR A 896 3.23 18.17 -1.96
CA THR A 896 3.45 17.05 -1.04
C THR A 896 4.49 17.47 -0.02
N HIS A 897 4.23 17.20 1.26
CA HIS A 897 5.20 17.46 2.33
C HIS A 897 5.57 16.17 3.06
N SER A 898 6.86 16.00 3.34
CA SER A 898 7.40 14.82 3.99
C SER A 898 7.79 15.10 5.43
N PHE A 899 7.58 14.12 6.29
CA PHE A 899 7.84 14.16 7.71
C PHE A 899 8.54 12.87 8.15
N HIS A 900 9.16 12.93 9.33
CA HIS A 900 9.76 11.78 9.99
C HIS A 900 9.26 11.69 11.44
N ALA A 901 8.67 10.56 11.83
CA ALA A 901 8.18 10.29 13.18
C ALA A 901 9.35 9.92 14.13
N ALA A 902 10.23 10.91 14.38
CA ALA A 902 11.56 10.67 14.96
C ALA A 902 11.55 10.22 16.44
N ASN A 903 10.66 10.82 17.22
CA ASN A 903 10.74 10.81 18.69
C ASN A 903 9.57 10.04 19.33
N GLY A 904 8.74 9.37 18.55
CA GLY A 904 7.49 8.80 19.01
C GLY A 904 6.51 8.54 17.89
N ALA A 905 5.29 8.18 18.25
CA ALA A 905 4.18 8.15 17.32
C ALA A 905 3.72 9.58 17.01
N ASP A 906 3.40 9.84 15.74
CA ASP A 906 2.76 11.09 15.33
C ASP A 906 1.25 10.85 15.16
N THR A 907 0.42 11.82 15.52
CA THR A 907 -1.02 11.82 15.22
C THR A 907 -1.34 12.94 14.26
N LEU A 908 -1.86 12.59 13.07
CA LEU A 908 -2.40 13.56 12.12
C LEU A 908 -3.92 13.58 12.21
N PHE A 909 -4.50 14.77 12.24
CA PHE A 909 -5.94 15.01 12.14
C PHE A 909 -6.25 15.95 10.97
N VAL A 910 -7.18 15.58 10.10
CA VAL A 910 -7.57 16.41 8.95
C VAL A 910 -8.70 17.35 9.38
N TYR A 911 -8.40 18.65 9.45
CA TYR A 911 -9.37 19.68 9.79
C TYR A 911 -10.17 20.18 8.57
N GLU A 912 -9.50 20.31 7.42
CA GLU A 912 -10.10 20.75 6.16
C GLU A 912 -9.54 19.98 4.97
N GLY A 913 -10.38 19.74 3.96
CA GLY A 913 -10.01 19.05 2.73
C GLY A 913 -9.86 17.54 2.90
N ALA A 914 -9.01 16.96 2.06
CA ALA A 914 -8.65 15.55 2.10
C ALA A 914 -7.17 15.40 1.70
N ALA A 915 -6.52 14.35 2.18
CA ALA A 915 -5.14 14.06 1.89
C ALA A 915 -4.87 12.56 1.76
N LYS A 916 -3.82 12.24 1.03
CA LYS A 916 -3.19 10.93 0.93
C LYS A 916 -1.96 10.94 1.81
N VAL A 917 -1.91 10.07 2.81
CA VAL A 917 -0.72 9.83 3.64
C VAL A 917 -0.03 8.57 3.12
N THR A 918 1.25 8.65 2.80
CA THR A 918 2.02 7.55 2.23
C THR A 918 3.26 7.27 3.07
N SER A 919 3.47 6.00 3.40
CA SER A 919 4.69 5.46 3.99
C SER A 919 5.20 4.32 3.10
N VAL A 920 6.40 3.79 3.35
CA VAL A 920 7.00 2.74 2.50
C VAL A 920 6.04 1.54 2.40
N GLY A 921 5.52 1.29 1.19
CA GLY A 921 4.59 0.19 0.91
C GLY A 921 3.14 0.41 1.38
N GLU A 922 2.84 1.53 2.05
CA GLU A 922 1.54 1.79 2.66
C GLU A 922 0.95 3.14 2.22
N THR A 923 -0.37 3.20 2.13
CA THR A 923 -1.09 4.41 1.73
C THR A 923 -2.43 4.46 2.41
N GLN A 924 -2.71 5.58 3.08
CA GLN A 924 -4.01 5.87 3.67
C GLN A 924 -4.61 7.14 3.05
N THR A 925 -5.86 7.07 2.62
CA THR A 925 -6.64 8.27 2.29
C THR A 925 -7.36 8.73 3.55
N VAL A 926 -7.22 10.01 3.88
CA VAL A 926 -7.85 10.68 5.03
C VAL A 926 -8.63 11.89 4.54
N ARG A 927 -9.81 12.10 5.09
CA ARG A 927 -10.72 13.22 4.79
C ARG A 927 -10.96 14.03 6.05
N ARG A 928 -11.56 15.21 5.90
CA ARG A 928 -12.01 16.04 7.01
C ARG A 928 -12.71 15.19 8.10
N GLY A 929 -12.21 15.30 9.33
CA GLY A 929 -12.67 14.53 10.49
C GLY A 929 -11.89 13.24 10.77
N ASP A 930 -11.09 12.75 9.81
CA ASP A 930 -10.29 11.54 9.98
C ASP A 930 -8.97 11.83 10.71
N ALA A 931 -8.48 10.82 11.43
CA ALA A 931 -7.14 10.81 12.00
C ALA A 931 -6.35 9.56 11.57
N VAL A 932 -5.02 9.69 11.56
CA VAL A 932 -4.09 8.58 11.37
C VAL A 932 -2.95 8.70 12.36
N LEU A 933 -2.61 7.58 13.00
CA LEU A 933 -1.42 7.42 13.83
C LEU A 933 -0.29 6.88 12.96
N ILE A 934 0.86 7.54 13.01
CA ILE A 934 2.08 7.10 12.35
C ILE A 934 2.98 6.49 13.41
N ARG A 935 3.42 5.26 13.17
CA ARG A 935 4.34 4.56 14.04
C ARG A 935 5.71 5.26 14.11
N ALA A 936 6.36 5.20 15.27
CA ALA A 936 7.71 5.72 15.45
C ALA A 936 8.72 5.18 14.43
N GLY A 937 9.69 6.03 14.07
CA GLY A 937 10.79 5.73 13.16
C GLY A 937 10.40 5.62 11.68
N ARG A 938 9.19 6.07 11.31
CA ARG A 938 8.69 6.02 9.93
C ARG A 938 8.75 7.37 9.24
N ASP A 939 9.24 7.35 8.00
CA ASP A 939 9.07 8.44 7.06
C ASP A 939 7.67 8.37 6.47
N TYR A 940 7.03 9.52 6.33
CA TYR A 940 5.74 9.61 5.66
C TYR A 940 5.60 10.91 4.87
N ALA A 941 4.77 10.89 3.85
CA ALA A 941 4.45 12.06 3.04
C ALA A 941 2.94 12.29 3.00
N VAL A 942 2.54 13.56 3.04
CA VAL A 942 1.14 13.99 2.99
C VAL A 942 0.92 14.77 1.71
N SER A 943 -0.01 14.31 0.88
CA SER A 943 -0.36 14.93 -0.40
C SER A 943 -1.85 15.26 -0.43
N PRO A 944 -2.27 16.49 -0.72
CA PRO A 944 -3.67 16.84 -0.75
C PRO A 944 -4.44 16.14 -1.90
N ILE A 945 -5.75 15.95 -1.72
CA ILE A 945 -6.66 15.35 -2.70
C ILE A 945 -7.78 16.34 -3.02
N GLY A 946 -7.92 16.68 -4.30
CA GLY A 946 -9.06 17.47 -4.79
C GLY A 946 -9.08 18.95 -4.40
N GLY A 947 -8.03 19.47 -3.75
CA GLY A 947 -7.93 20.86 -3.31
C GLY A 947 -6.87 21.04 -2.24
N ALA A 948 -6.76 22.23 -1.64
CA ALA A 948 -5.90 22.43 -0.47
C ALA A 948 -6.41 21.64 0.75
N ALA A 949 -5.51 21.31 1.68
CA ALA A 949 -5.87 20.60 2.91
C ALA A 949 -5.19 21.25 4.13
N THR A 950 -5.92 21.32 5.25
CA THR A 950 -5.40 21.77 6.55
C THR A 950 -5.44 20.61 7.53
N LEU A 951 -4.29 20.28 8.11
CA LEU A 951 -4.12 19.22 9.10
C LEU A 951 -3.52 19.77 10.39
N PHE A 952 -3.79 19.09 11.50
CA PHE A 952 -3.03 19.25 12.75
C PHE A 952 -2.19 18.01 12.99
N ARG A 953 -0.95 18.23 13.41
CA ARG A 953 0.01 17.18 13.74
C ARG A 953 0.39 17.31 15.22
N ALA A 954 0.11 16.27 16.00
CA ALA A 954 0.59 16.12 17.36
C ALA A 954 1.76 15.13 17.37
N VAL A 955 2.85 15.50 18.06
CA VAL A 955 4.09 14.71 18.14
C VAL A 955 4.64 14.73 19.55
N ILE A 956 5.56 13.80 19.85
CA ILE A 956 6.39 13.83 21.06
C ILE A 956 7.67 14.63 20.73
N PRO A 957 8.02 15.69 21.50
CA PRO A 957 9.26 16.41 21.30
C PRO A 957 10.48 15.58 21.75
N ALA A 958 11.64 15.89 21.17
CA ALA A 958 12.91 15.20 21.43
C ALA A 958 13.25 15.10 22.93
#